data_AF-A0A4V3T2N1-F1
#
_entry.id   AF-A0A4V3T2N1-F1
#
_cell.length_a   1.000
_cell.length_b   1.000
_cell.length_c   1.000
_cell.angle_alpha   90.00
_cell.angle_beta   90.00
_cell.angle_gamma   90.00
#
_symmetry.space_group_name_H-M   'P 1'
#
loop_
_entity.id
_entity.type
_entity.pdbx_description
1 polymer ?
#
loop_
_entity_poly.entity_id
_entity_poly.type
_entity_poly.pdbx_seq_one_letter_code
_entity_poly.pdbx_strand_id
1 'polypeptide(L)'
;MLDRLRALRDQGRLEDAYDTVAALLARDEVEDDPALLRRIGRMLAGVDRQRVRDRHPDIPVVTIGITGQSTVGPVVDPLTAELARHGLLLEPVLGDHGAYVQDLAGPGGPFGAAELVLCLLDDETVFGRVPAVWRPQDVERAAGEALELLTGLAARHAGEGRGVLVLNTVPLPRERTHQLVDHRSRAELGAVWRDFNSRLLRLGTSGTGLVVLDLDPLIAEGGPVHDVRLARYARSRLGGPLLAAIAREVGHLVRSRHGLTRKCLVLDLDHTLWDGVLAEDGVDGISAAGEGRAEAFGAFQRVIAQIAAQGVLLAVSSKNDRQEVSAALSGLPGAVLRERDFAAIRADWGPKDTQVRDIAERLGIGTGALVFVDDSSAECARVRAAVPEAAVVRLDDEPALHVTRLLRDGWFDTPSLTEDDRDRGRRYRAESQRSAARRLAGTPDGFLRDLETTVDLGPPGPHDWSRAAQLTQRTNRFNLTGLRLTEKEAEAAAAGTGGRVLLVARSCDRFGASGMVGAVLARRTGGVLDIENVWLSCRVLGRGIEQAIVCALLERARTDGCTAVTARYRETRANGRAAGFYPSLGFTERGRDAGGPLFHHDLTDIQAVPEYIELRIISAGKDRSGSGEPRRFPPIAP
;
A
#
# COMPACT_ATOMS: atom_id res chain seq x y z
N MET A 1 -16.79 24.93 11.97
CA MET A 1 -15.49 25.09 11.22
C MET A 1 -15.52 26.18 10.16
N LEU A 2 -16.54 26.27 9.30
CA LEU A 2 -16.59 27.21 8.17
C LEU A 2 -16.35 28.68 8.58
N ASP A 3 -16.93 29.10 9.72
CA ASP A 3 -16.73 30.46 10.23
C ASP A 3 -15.30 30.73 10.66
N ARG A 4 -14.55 29.70 11.08
CA ARG A 4 -13.12 29.83 11.38
C ARG A 4 -12.31 30.07 10.11
N LEU A 5 -12.57 29.33 9.04
CA LEU A 5 -11.93 29.54 7.75
C LEU A 5 -12.27 30.92 7.18
N ARG A 6 -13.53 31.36 7.33
CA ARG A 6 -13.95 32.71 6.93
C ARG A 6 -13.22 33.78 7.73
N ALA A 7 -13.16 33.64 9.06
CA ALA A 7 -12.44 34.57 9.90
C ALA A 7 -10.94 34.66 9.54
N LEU A 8 -10.27 33.53 9.25
CA LEU A 8 -8.88 33.52 8.80
C LEU A 8 -8.69 34.25 7.48
N ARG A 9 -9.58 34.00 6.51
CA ARG A 9 -9.56 34.67 5.20
C ARG A 9 -9.82 36.16 5.32
N ASP A 10 -10.86 36.55 6.07
CA ASP A 10 -11.26 37.94 6.23
C ASP A 10 -10.19 38.75 7.02
N GLN A 11 -9.34 38.07 7.80
CA GLN A 11 -8.16 38.65 8.45
C GLN A 11 -6.88 38.62 7.59
N GLY A 12 -6.90 38.05 6.38
CA GLY A 12 -5.71 37.91 5.52
C GLY A 12 -4.66 36.93 6.04
N ARG A 13 -5.08 35.99 6.91
CA ARG A 13 -4.23 35.01 7.62
C ARG A 13 -4.45 33.58 7.14
N LEU A 14 -5.21 33.36 6.07
CA LEU A 14 -5.53 32.01 5.60
C LEU A 14 -4.28 31.31 5.06
N GLU A 15 -3.43 32.02 4.33
CA GLU A 15 -2.16 31.49 3.81
C GLU A 15 -1.15 31.22 4.93
N ASP A 16 -1.19 32.03 5.99
CA ASP A 16 -0.36 31.90 7.20
C ASP A 16 -0.72 30.68 8.08
N ALA A 17 -1.93 30.17 7.93
CA ALA A 17 -2.49 29.11 8.76
C ALA A 17 -2.87 27.88 7.94
N TYR A 18 -2.31 27.74 6.73
CA TYR A 18 -2.71 26.70 5.79
C TYR A 18 -2.36 25.30 6.30
N ASP A 19 -1.29 25.17 7.07
CA ASP A 19 -0.89 23.96 7.82
C ASP A 19 -2.00 23.43 8.76
N THR A 20 -2.85 24.31 9.28
CA THR A 20 -3.97 23.92 10.16
C THR A 20 -5.25 23.54 9.41
N VAL A 21 -5.33 23.80 8.10
CA VAL A 21 -6.56 23.59 7.31
C VAL A 21 -6.96 22.12 7.30
N ALA A 22 -6.03 21.20 7.09
CA ALA A 22 -6.34 19.76 7.09
C ALA A 22 -7.01 19.32 8.41
N ALA A 23 -6.47 19.74 9.56
CA ALA A 23 -7.03 19.44 10.87
C ALA A 23 -8.40 20.09 11.10
N LEU A 24 -8.64 21.29 10.54
CA LEU A 24 -9.96 21.93 10.57
C LEU A 24 -10.99 21.17 9.74
N LEU A 25 -10.57 20.60 8.61
CA LEU A 25 -11.41 19.85 7.67
C LEU A 25 -11.67 18.39 8.09
N ALA A 26 -10.86 17.82 8.98
CA ALA A 26 -11.02 16.46 9.52
C ALA A 26 -12.16 16.32 10.56
N ARG A 27 -13.24 17.11 10.43
CA ARG A 27 -14.39 17.13 11.35
C ARG A 27 -15.63 16.56 10.67
N ASP A 28 -16.41 15.80 11.45
CA ASP A 28 -17.64 15.10 11.03
C ASP A 28 -18.62 15.98 10.20
N GLU A 29 -18.74 17.28 10.50
CA GLU A 29 -19.61 18.23 9.79
C GLU A 29 -19.25 18.43 8.30
N VAL A 30 -17.98 18.31 7.93
CA VAL A 30 -17.49 18.48 6.54
C VAL A 30 -17.77 17.25 5.72
N GLU A 31 -17.78 16.12 6.40
CA GLU A 31 -17.95 14.82 5.79
C GLU A 31 -19.38 14.79 5.23
N ASP A 32 -20.44 15.08 5.96
CA ASP A 32 -21.80 14.79 5.49
C ASP A 32 -22.44 15.77 4.47
N ASP A 33 -21.78 16.86 4.07
CA ASP A 33 -22.35 17.86 3.15
C ASP A 33 -21.44 18.20 1.93
N PRO A 34 -21.72 17.62 0.74
CA PRO A 34 -21.02 17.97 -0.51
C PRO A 34 -21.15 19.44 -0.95
N ALA A 35 -22.19 20.15 -0.51
CA ALA A 35 -22.32 21.59 -0.77
C ALA A 35 -21.38 22.41 0.12
N LEU A 36 -21.16 21.97 1.37
CA LEU A 36 -20.18 22.58 2.28
C LEU A 36 -18.76 22.41 1.74
N LEU A 37 -18.37 21.21 1.30
CA LEU A 37 -17.06 20.96 0.68
C LEU A 37 -16.79 21.89 -0.50
N ARG A 38 -17.77 22.08 -1.40
CA ARG A 38 -17.62 23.02 -2.53
C ARG A 38 -17.44 24.47 -2.07
N ARG A 39 -18.14 24.91 -1.02
CA ARG A 39 -17.97 26.26 -0.46
C ARG A 39 -16.57 26.45 0.13
N ILE A 40 -16.06 25.44 0.84
CA ILE A 40 -14.68 25.43 1.37
C ILE A 40 -13.69 25.49 0.22
N GLY A 41 -13.85 24.61 -0.77
CA GLY A 41 -13.04 24.55 -1.97
C GLY A 41 -12.91 25.90 -2.67
N ARG A 42 -14.02 26.59 -2.87
CA ARG A 42 -14.03 27.94 -3.45
C ARG A 42 -13.27 28.96 -2.63
N MET A 43 -13.35 28.89 -1.31
CA MET A 43 -12.59 29.77 -0.42
C MET A 43 -11.09 29.48 -0.51
N LEU A 44 -10.71 28.21 -0.55
CA LEU A 44 -9.31 27.77 -0.63
C LEU A 44 -8.72 27.97 -2.03
N ALA A 45 -9.52 27.91 -3.10
CA ALA A 45 -9.04 28.10 -4.47
C ALA A 45 -8.45 29.51 -4.69
N GLY A 46 -8.89 30.49 -3.91
CA GLY A 46 -8.44 31.88 -3.94
C GLY A 46 -7.19 32.20 -3.12
N VAL A 47 -6.57 31.22 -2.44
CA VAL A 47 -5.32 31.46 -1.69
C VAL A 47 -4.16 31.73 -2.64
N ASP A 48 -3.24 32.59 -2.22
CA ASP A 48 -1.96 32.77 -2.90
C ASP A 48 -1.05 31.56 -2.66
N ARG A 49 -0.92 30.72 -3.69
CA ARG A 49 -0.13 29.48 -3.64
C ARG A 49 1.34 29.74 -3.38
N GLN A 50 1.91 30.81 -3.91
CA GLN A 50 3.31 31.13 -3.68
C GLN A 50 3.53 31.50 -2.22
N ARG A 51 2.63 32.32 -1.66
CA ARG A 51 2.69 32.68 -0.24
C ARG A 51 2.54 31.48 0.69
N VAL A 52 1.65 30.53 0.36
CA VAL A 52 1.53 29.26 1.12
C VAL A 52 2.82 28.46 1.05
N ARG A 53 3.42 28.31 -0.13
CA ARG A 53 4.70 27.60 -0.32
C ARG A 53 5.85 28.22 0.45
N ASP A 54 5.93 29.55 0.44
CA ASP A 54 7.00 30.29 1.13
C ASP A 54 6.87 30.15 2.65
N ARG A 55 5.64 30.08 3.18
CA ARG A 55 5.35 29.98 4.63
C ARG A 55 5.35 28.54 5.15
N HIS A 56 4.95 27.59 4.32
CA HIS A 56 4.79 26.19 4.67
C HIS A 56 5.47 25.28 3.62
N PRO A 57 6.82 25.26 3.56
CA PRO A 57 7.57 24.53 2.54
C PRO A 57 7.38 23.01 2.61
N ASP A 58 6.94 22.49 3.76
CA ASP A 58 6.69 21.06 3.97
C ASP A 58 5.34 20.59 3.40
N ILE A 59 4.45 21.50 3.00
CA ILE A 59 3.16 21.16 2.39
C ILE A 59 3.37 20.80 0.93
N PRO A 60 3.09 19.55 0.51
CA PRO A 60 3.27 19.17 -0.88
C PRO A 60 2.31 19.94 -1.79
N VAL A 61 2.86 20.49 -2.86
CA VAL A 61 2.08 21.09 -3.95
C VAL A 61 1.85 20.03 -5.00
N VAL A 62 0.60 19.89 -5.43
CA VAL A 62 0.20 18.89 -6.43
C VAL A 62 -0.31 19.61 -7.67
N THR A 63 0.41 19.44 -8.78
CA THR A 63 -0.03 20.00 -10.06
C THR A 63 -0.94 19.01 -10.78
N ILE A 64 -2.20 19.39 -10.98
CA ILE A 64 -3.20 18.55 -11.66
C ILE A 64 -3.69 19.22 -12.93
N GLY A 65 -3.44 18.59 -14.08
CA GLY A 65 -4.06 18.93 -15.35
C GLY A 65 -5.50 18.45 -15.38
N ILE A 66 -6.44 19.28 -15.84
CA ILE A 66 -7.85 18.93 -15.90
C ILE A 66 -8.39 19.27 -17.29
N THR A 67 -8.82 18.24 -18.01
CA THR A 67 -9.43 18.37 -19.33
C THR A 67 -10.65 17.45 -19.43
N GLY A 68 -11.38 17.48 -20.53
CA GLY A 68 -12.51 16.60 -20.71
C GLY A 68 -13.43 16.98 -21.88
N GLN A 69 -14.37 16.08 -22.12
CA GLN A 69 -15.49 16.31 -23.04
C GLN A 69 -16.48 17.34 -22.48
N SER A 70 -16.68 17.31 -21.15
CA SER A 70 -17.53 18.26 -20.42
C SER A 70 -16.79 19.52 -19.99
N THR A 71 -17.53 20.54 -19.55
CA THR A 71 -16.95 21.69 -18.86
C THR A 71 -16.28 21.23 -17.55
N VAL A 72 -15.00 21.56 -17.37
CA VAL A 72 -14.18 21.01 -16.29
C VAL A 72 -14.02 21.91 -15.06
N GLY A 73 -14.14 23.24 -15.23
CA GLY A 73 -13.96 24.21 -14.13
C GLY A 73 -14.70 23.89 -12.82
N PRO A 74 -15.96 23.39 -12.84
CA PRO A 74 -16.69 23.07 -11.61
C PRO A 74 -16.07 21.98 -10.73
N VAL A 75 -15.12 21.17 -11.22
CA VAL A 75 -14.42 20.16 -10.40
C VAL A 75 -13.30 20.75 -9.54
N VAL A 76 -12.82 21.95 -9.86
CA VAL A 76 -11.69 22.58 -9.16
C VAL A 76 -12.02 22.86 -7.69
N ASP A 77 -13.20 23.41 -7.42
CA ASP A 77 -13.66 23.70 -6.05
C ASP A 77 -13.61 22.42 -5.18
N PRO A 78 -14.35 21.32 -5.49
CA PRO A 78 -14.32 20.12 -4.66
C PRO A 78 -12.94 19.44 -4.62
N LEU A 79 -12.17 19.47 -5.72
CA LEU A 79 -10.81 18.91 -5.73
C LEU A 79 -9.85 19.67 -4.81
N THR A 80 -9.96 21.00 -4.78
CA THR A 80 -9.19 21.85 -3.85
C THR A 80 -9.50 21.49 -2.41
N ALA A 81 -10.79 21.30 -2.08
CA ALA A 81 -11.21 20.93 -0.73
C ALA A 81 -10.69 19.55 -0.30
N GLU A 82 -10.80 18.54 -1.18
CA GLU A 82 -10.34 17.18 -0.88
C GLU A 82 -8.82 17.09 -0.73
N LEU A 83 -8.05 17.80 -1.56
CA LEU A 83 -6.58 17.86 -1.38
C LEU A 83 -6.19 18.60 -0.10
N ALA A 84 -6.83 19.74 0.20
CA ALA A 84 -6.55 20.47 1.44
C ALA A 84 -6.87 19.64 2.70
N ARG A 85 -7.92 18.80 2.66
CA ARG A 85 -8.26 17.86 3.73
C ARG A 85 -7.17 16.83 3.99
N HIS A 86 -6.35 16.54 2.97
CA HIS A 86 -5.19 15.65 3.07
C HIS A 86 -3.86 16.38 3.29
N GLY A 87 -3.89 17.69 3.57
CA GLY A 87 -2.69 18.48 3.78
C GLY A 87 -1.91 18.73 2.50
N LEU A 88 -2.59 18.76 1.35
CA LEU A 88 -2.01 19.00 0.03
C LEU A 88 -2.49 20.34 -0.53
N LEU A 89 -1.65 21.02 -1.29
CA LEU A 89 -1.98 22.26 -1.98
C LEU A 89 -2.21 22.00 -3.47
N LEU A 90 -3.43 22.26 -3.96
CA LEU A 90 -3.75 22.08 -5.39
C LEU A 90 -3.19 23.22 -6.24
N GLU A 91 -2.47 22.87 -7.30
CA GLU A 91 -2.13 23.74 -8.44
C GLU A 91 -2.85 23.23 -9.70
N PRO A 92 -4.05 23.75 -10.02
CA PRO A 92 -4.85 23.24 -11.13
C PRO A 92 -4.41 23.89 -12.45
N VAL A 93 -4.25 23.08 -13.50
CA VAL A 93 -4.04 23.53 -14.87
C VAL A 93 -5.24 23.09 -15.70
N LEU A 94 -6.02 24.04 -16.23
CA LEU A 94 -7.23 23.71 -16.99
C LEU A 94 -6.92 23.65 -18.48
N GLY A 95 -7.40 22.60 -19.15
CA GLY A 95 -7.49 22.51 -20.60
C GLY A 95 -8.73 23.21 -21.14
N ASP A 96 -8.78 23.36 -22.45
CA ASP A 96 -9.92 23.96 -23.13
C ASP A 96 -11.11 22.99 -23.20
N HIS A 97 -12.33 23.53 -23.13
CA HIS A 97 -13.53 22.70 -23.14
C HIS A 97 -13.67 21.90 -24.44
N GLY A 98 -13.86 20.58 -24.33
CA GLY A 98 -13.98 19.67 -25.47
C GLY A 98 -12.65 19.46 -26.22
N ALA A 99 -11.54 20.01 -25.73
CA ALA A 99 -10.23 19.93 -26.36
C ALA A 99 -9.37 18.77 -25.83
N TYR A 100 -9.93 17.85 -25.03
CA TYR A 100 -9.15 16.78 -24.38
C TYR A 100 -8.29 15.95 -25.34
N VAL A 101 -8.74 15.75 -26.58
CA VAL A 101 -7.95 15.07 -27.61
C VAL A 101 -6.70 15.88 -27.95
N GLN A 102 -6.81 17.20 -28.11
CA GLN A 102 -5.68 18.08 -28.42
C GLN A 102 -4.77 18.22 -27.19
N ASP A 103 -5.35 18.44 -26.02
CA ASP A 103 -4.61 18.58 -24.75
C ASP A 103 -3.76 17.35 -24.43
N LEU A 104 -4.27 16.15 -24.75
CA LEU A 104 -3.58 14.87 -24.52
C LEU A 104 -2.71 14.42 -25.70
N ALA A 105 -2.84 15.01 -26.90
CA ALA A 105 -2.12 14.56 -28.09
C ALA A 105 -0.76 15.23 -28.32
N GLY A 106 -0.54 16.45 -27.82
CA GLY A 106 0.63 17.26 -28.15
C GLY A 106 1.86 17.04 -27.25
N PRO A 107 3.08 16.91 -27.81
CA PRO A 107 4.31 17.03 -27.04
C PRO A 107 4.44 18.45 -26.46
N GLY A 108 4.47 18.59 -25.13
CA GLY A 108 4.50 19.89 -24.45
C GLY A 108 3.14 20.59 -24.33
N GLY A 109 2.03 19.84 -24.36
CA GLY A 109 0.69 20.36 -24.05
C GLY A 109 0.60 21.07 -22.69
N PRO A 110 -0.54 21.69 -22.34
CA PRO A 110 -0.68 22.54 -21.14
C PRO A 110 -0.30 21.83 -19.84
N PHE A 111 -0.32 20.50 -19.84
CA PHE A 111 -0.07 19.65 -18.66
C PHE A 111 1.37 19.14 -18.53
N GLY A 112 2.35 19.74 -19.21
CA GLY A 112 3.75 19.29 -19.16
C GLY A 112 4.38 19.22 -17.76
N ALA A 113 3.89 20.02 -16.81
CA ALA A 113 4.32 20.02 -15.41
C ALA A 113 3.38 19.25 -14.47
N ALA A 114 2.31 18.65 -14.99
CA ALA A 114 1.31 17.99 -14.15
C ALA A 114 1.78 16.60 -13.69
N GLU A 115 1.58 16.31 -12.41
CA GLU A 115 1.83 14.99 -11.82
C GLU A 115 0.70 14.01 -12.14
N LEU A 116 -0.49 14.56 -12.40
CA LEU A 116 -1.70 13.84 -12.73
C LEU A 116 -2.53 14.65 -13.74
N VAL A 117 -3.12 13.99 -14.71
CA VAL A 117 -4.07 14.59 -15.65
C VAL A 117 -5.43 13.91 -15.51
N LEU A 118 -6.43 14.65 -15.05
CA LEU A 118 -7.82 14.21 -14.97
C LEU A 118 -8.54 14.56 -16.28
N CYS A 119 -8.98 13.54 -17.02
CA CYS A 119 -9.77 13.69 -18.23
C CYS A 119 -11.21 13.23 -17.98
N LEU A 120 -12.12 14.20 -17.90
CA LEU A 120 -13.54 13.98 -17.62
C LEU A 120 -14.30 13.57 -18.90
N LEU A 121 -14.77 12.33 -18.93
CA LEU A 121 -15.57 11.77 -20.01
C LEU A 121 -17.08 11.84 -19.68
N ASP A 122 -17.90 12.14 -20.68
CA ASP A 122 -19.36 12.12 -20.60
C ASP A 122 -19.99 11.41 -21.81
N ASP A 123 -21.32 11.34 -21.87
CA ASP A 123 -22.04 10.58 -22.90
C ASP A 123 -21.74 11.07 -24.33
N GLU A 124 -21.37 12.34 -24.53
CA GLU A 124 -20.96 12.88 -25.83
C GLU A 124 -19.60 12.36 -26.29
N THR A 125 -18.81 11.73 -25.41
CA THR A 125 -17.60 10.99 -25.80
C THR A 125 -17.95 9.91 -26.84
N VAL A 126 -19.13 9.31 -26.73
CA VAL A 126 -19.65 8.37 -27.73
C VAL A 126 -20.68 9.06 -28.62
N PHE A 127 -21.71 9.68 -28.05
CA PHE A 127 -22.83 10.25 -28.81
C PHE A 127 -22.45 11.42 -29.72
N GLY A 128 -21.33 12.11 -29.49
CA GLY A 128 -20.82 13.13 -30.40
C GLY A 128 -20.38 12.59 -31.76
N ARG A 129 -20.22 11.27 -31.89
CA ARG A 129 -19.88 10.54 -33.14
C ARG A 129 -21.09 9.81 -33.74
N VAL A 130 -22.22 9.81 -33.04
CA VAL A 130 -23.43 9.10 -33.46
C VAL A 130 -24.26 10.01 -34.36
N PRO A 131 -24.83 9.51 -35.48
CA PRO A 131 -25.70 10.31 -36.34
C PRO A 131 -26.96 10.80 -35.59
N ALA A 132 -27.57 11.88 -36.09
CA ALA A 132 -28.76 12.49 -35.46
C ALA A 132 -29.94 11.52 -35.29
N VAL A 133 -30.09 10.60 -36.24
CA VAL A 133 -31.02 9.46 -36.17
C VAL A 133 -30.17 8.19 -36.16
N TRP A 134 -30.34 7.35 -35.16
CA TRP A 134 -29.40 6.29 -34.84
C TRP A 134 -30.09 4.99 -34.43
N ARG A 135 -29.35 3.89 -34.54
CA ARG A 135 -29.69 2.57 -33.99
C ARG A 135 -28.59 2.11 -33.04
N PRO A 136 -28.82 1.08 -32.19
CA PRO A 136 -27.78 0.56 -31.30
C PRO A 136 -26.46 0.23 -32.00
N GLN A 137 -26.50 -0.25 -33.25
CA GLN A 137 -25.31 -0.57 -34.06
C GLN A 137 -24.46 0.68 -34.41
N ASP A 138 -25.09 1.85 -34.54
CA ASP A 138 -24.34 3.10 -34.77
C ASP A 138 -23.62 3.54 -33.49
N VAL A 139 -24.24 3.33 -32.33
CA VAL A 139 -23.61 3.57 -31.03
C VAL A 139 -22.46 2.60 -30.79
N GLU A 140 -22.61 1.34 -31.19
CA GLU A 140 -21.54 0.33 -31.10
C GLU A 140 -20.31 0.73 -31.92
N ARG A 141 -20.51 1.18 -33.16
CA ARG A 141 -19.43 1.71 -34.00
C ARG A 141 -18.75 2.91 -33.35
N ALA A 142 -19.53 3.90 -32.93
CA ALA A 142 -19.01 5.10 -32.27
C ALA A 142 -18.26 4.79 -30.96
N ALA A 143 -18.73 3.81 -30.19
CA ALA A 143 -18.07 3.37 -28.97
C ALA A 143 -16.73 2.68 -29.26
N GLY A 144 -16.66 1.88 -30.32
CA GLY A 144 -15.41 1.30 -30.81
C GLY A 144 -14.38 2.37 -31.19
N GLU A 145 -14.78 3.34 -32.00
CA GLU A 145 -13.93 4.47 -32.41
C GLU A 145 -13.45 5.32 -31.22
N ALA A 146 -14.36 5.61 -30.27
CA ALA A 146 -14.01 6.34 -29.06
C ALA A 146 -13.00 5.58 -28.20
N LEU A 147 -13.17 4.27 -28.06
CA LEU A 147 -12.24 3.44 -27.29
C LEU A 147 -10.86 3.34 -27.94
N GLU A 148 -10.79 3.18 -29.26
CA GLU A 148 -9.52 3.20 -30.01
C GLU A 148 -8.76 4.51 -29.79
N LEU A 149 -9.47 5.64 -29.89
CA LEU A 149 -8.91 6.96 -29.61
C LEU A 149 -8.37 7.07 -28.18
N LEU A 150 -9.18 6.71 -27.18
CA LEU A 150 -8.79 6.76 -25.76
C LEU A 150 -7.59 5.86 -25.47
N THR A 151 -7.55 4.67 -26.09
CA THR A 151 -6.41 3.75 -25.98
C THR A 151 -5.13 4.38 -26.54
N GLY A 152 -5.22 5.02 -27.71
CA GLY A 152 -4.09 5.72 -28.33
C GLY A 152 -3.59 6.91 -27.49
N LEU A 153 -4.51 7.70 -26.92
CA LEU A 153 -4.17 8.82 -26.03
C LEU A 153 -3.49 8.33 -24.75
N ALA A 154 -4.02 7.28 -24.12
CA ALA A 154 -3.42 6.69 -22.93
C ALA A 154 -2.03 6.10 -23.19
N ALA A 155 -1.86 5.39 -24.30
CA ALA A 155 -0.56 4.82 -24.69
C ALA A 155 0.49 5.92 -24.95
N ARG A 156 0.09 7.01 -25.62
CA ARG A 156 0.97 8.16 -25.84
C ARG A 156 1.37 8.82 -24.52
N HIS A 157 0.39 9.11 -23.67
CA HIS A 157 0.64 9.76 -22.38
C HIS A 157 1.60 8.93 -21.51
N ALA A 158 1.41 7.60 -21.48
CA ALA A 158 2.32 6.68 -20.80
C ALA A 158 3.73 6.69 -21.42
N GLY A 159 3.84 6.69 -22.76
CA GLY A 159 5.12 6.72 -23.48
C GLY A 159 5.93 8.01 -23.28
N GLU A 160 5.27 9.14 -23.02
CA GLU A 160 5.93 10.42 -22.71
C GLU A 160 6.37 10.53 -21.23
N GLY A 161 5.95 9.60 -20.37
CA GLY A 161 6.28 9.62 -18.94
C GLY A 161 5.60 10.74 -18.15
N ARG A 162 4.46 11.27 -18.64
CA ARG A 162 3.76 12.43 -18.07
C ARG A 162 2.88 12.07 -16.86
N GLY A 163 3.45 11.68 -15.73
CA GLY A 163 2.65 11.44 -14.53
C GLY A 163 1.56 10.37 -14.73
N VAL A 164 0.39 10.54 -14.11
CA VAL A 164 -0.75 9.60 -14.21
C VAL A 164 -1.90 10.21 -15.01
N LEU A 165 -2.40 9.49 -16.00
CA LEU A 165 -3.69 9.81 -16.64
C LEU A 165 -4.83 9.19 -15.83
N VAL A 166 -5.85 9.97 -15.53
CA VAL A 166 -7.09 9.52 -14.89
C VAL A 166 -8.24 9.74 -15.87
N LEU A 167 -8.92 8.66 -16.24
CA LEU A 167 -10.17 8.68 -16.98
C LEU A 167 -11.32 8.27 -16.05
N ASN A 168 -12.56 8.46 -16.48
CA ASN A 168 -13.74 7.90 -15.82
C ASN A 168 -14.58 7.07 -16.79
N THR A 169 -15.32 6.08 -16.28
CA THR A 169 -16.38 5.42 -17.07
C THR A 169 -17.49 6.41 -17.40
N VAL A 170 -18.24 6.12 -18.46
CA VAL A 170 -19.23 7.06 -18.99
C VAL A 170 -20.63 6.61 -18.57
N PRO A 171 -21.42 7.45 -17.86
CA PRO A 171 -22.79 7.10 -17.52
C PRO A 171 -23.70 7.12 -18.74
N LEU A 172 -24.69 6.21 -18.81
CA LEU A 172 -25.70 6.20 -19.87
C LEU A 172 -26.95 6.98 -19.43
N PRO A 173 -27.24 8.17 -19.98
CA PRO A 173 -28.41 8.94 -19.58
C PRO A 173 -29.71 8.27 -20.01
N ARG A 174 -30.75 8.40 -19.16
CA ARG A 174 -32.10 7.92 -19.47
C ARG A 174 -32.65 8.51 -20.78
N GLU A 175 -32.32 9.76 -21.09
CA GLU A 175 -32.74 10.43 -22.32
C GLU A 175 -32.26 9.73 -23.60
N ARG A 176 -31.15 8.97 -23.55
CA ARG A 176 -30.65 8.20 -24.70
C ARG A 176 -31.42 6.89 -24.85
N THR A 177 -31.58 6.15 -23.75
CA THR A 177 -32.28 4.86 -23.77
C THR A 177 -33.75 4.99 -24.16
N HIS A 178 -34.41 6.07 -23.73
CA HIS A 178 -35.84 6.27 -23.97
C HIS A 178 -36.17 6.89 -25.34
N GLN A 179 -35.17 7.10 -26.21
CA GLN A 179 -35.40 7.35 -27.65
C GLN A 179 -35.74 6.06 -28.41
N LEU A 180 -35.34 4.90 -27.87
CA LEU A 180 -35.68 3.59 -28.42
C LEU A 180 -37.03 3.15 -27.85
N VAL A 181 -37.97 2.77 -28.71
CA VAL A 181 -39.35 2.46 -28.30
C VAL A 181 -39.48 1.04 -27.76
N ASP A 182 -38.77 0.08 -28.35
CA ASP A 182 -38.88 -1.34 -27.99
C ASP A 182 -37.82 -1.77 -26.96
N HIS A 183 -38.16 -2.79 -26.17
CA HIS A 183 -37.28 -3.32 -25.12
C HIS A 183 -36.01 -3.99 -25.66
N ARG A 184 -36.06 -4.58 -26.86
CA ARG A 184 -34.90 -5.28 -27.44
C ARG A 184 -33.81 -4.27 -27.79
N SER A 185 -34.13 -3.22 -28.53
CA SER A 185 -33.17 -2.17 -28.88
C SER A 185 -32.60 -1.48 -27.63
N ARG A 186 -33.42 -1.26 -26.58
CA ARG A 186 -32.94 -0.73 -25.29
C ARG A 186 -31.93 -1.67 -24.61
N ALA A 187 -32.20 -2.97 -24.64
CA ALA A 187 -31.28 -3.98 -24.09
C ALA A 187 -29.98 -4.04 -24.90
N GLU A 188 -30.06 -3.99 -26.23
CA GLU A 188 -28.90 -3.94 -27.13
C GLU A 188 -28.02 -2.71 -26.82
N LEU A 189 -28.60 -1.51 -26.75
CA LEU A 189 -27.88 -0.31 -26.34
C LEU A 189 -27.24 -0.46 -24.97
N GLY A 190 -27.97 -1.03 -24.00
CA GLY A 190 -27.48 -1.27 -22.66
C GLY A 190 -26.30 -2.26 -22.59
N ALA A 191 -26.24 -3.24 -23.51
CA ALA A 191 -25.13 -4.18 -23.63
C ALA A 191 -23.90 -3.51 -24.26
N VAL A 192 -24.09 -2.80 -25.37
CA VAL A 192 -23.03 -2.02 -26.05
C VAL A 192 -22.36 -1.04 -25.08
N TRP A 193 -23.16 -0.31 -24.29
CA TRP A 193 -22.62 0.68 -23.37
C TRP A 193 -21.82 0.06 -22.22
N ARG A 194 -22.28 -1.07 -21.68
CA ARG A 194 -21.56 -1.82 -20.64
C ARG A 194 -20.28 -2.45 -21.18
N ASP A 195 -20.28 -2.93 -22.42
CA ASP A 195 -19.05 -3.42 -23.06
C ASP A 195 -18.02 -2.29 -23.21
N PHE A 196 -18.45 -1.11 -23.68
CA PHE A 196 -17.59 0.07 -23.77
C PHE A 196 -16.95 0.43 -22.41
N ASN A 197 -17.76 0.59 -21.36
CA ASN A 197 -17.23 0.90 -20.01
C ASN A 197 -16.35 -0.22 -19.45
N SER A 198 -16.70 -1.49 -19.68
CA SER A 198 -15.88 -2.64 -19.26
C SER A 198 -14.51 -2.63 -19.95
N ARG A 199 -14.47 -2.35 -21.25
CA ARG A 199 -13.22 -2.25 -22.01
C ARG A 199 -12.39 -1.04 -21.58
N LEU A 200 -13.04 0.09 -21.27
CA LEU A 200 -12.37 1.27 -20.72
C LEU A 200 -11.72 0.96 -19.36
N LEU A 201 -12.43 0.30 -18.44
CA LEU A 201 -11.88 -0.14 -17.15
C LEU A 201 -10.69 -1.09 -17.31
N ARG A 202 -10.76 -2.02 -18.27
CA ARG A 202 -9.65 -2.95 -18.57
C ARG A 202 -8.38 -2.22 -19.01
N LEU A 203 -8.47 -1.07 -19.66
CA LEU A 203 -7.28 -0.25 -19.98
C LEU A 203 -6.51 0.12 -18.70
N GLY A 204 -7.22 0.52 -17.64
CA GLY A 204 -6.63 0.86 -16.33
C GLY A 204 -5.98 -0.32 -15.60
N THR A 205 -6.21 -1.56 -16.04
CA THR A 205 -5.63 -2.76 -15.42
C THR A 205 -4.33 -3.24 -16.10
N SER A 206 -4.00 -2.70 -17.27
CA SER A 206 -2.98 -3.28 -18.17
C SER A 206 -1.60 -2.60 -18.10
N GLY A 207 -1.42 -1.56 -17.27
CA GLY A 207 -0.16 -0.83 -17.20
C GLY A 207 -0.03 0.13 -16.01
N THR A 208 1.17 0.67 -15.83
CA THR A 208 1.43 1.75 -14.87
C THR A 208 1.21 3.10 -15.55
N GLY A 209 0.54 4.05 -14.89
CA GLY A 209 0.35 5.41 -15.41
C GLY A 209 -1.04 5.72 -16.00
N LEU A 210 -1.99 4.77 -15.96
CA LEU A 210 -3.40 5.01 -16.27
C LEU A 210 -4.28 4.50 -15.13
N VAL A 211 -5.20 5.32 -14.67
CA VAL A 211 -6.29 4.95 -13.77
C VAL A 211 -7.61 5.24 -14.46
N VAL A 212 -8.58 4.34 -14.31
CA VAL A 212 -9.95 4.56 -14.79
C VAL A 212 -10.89 4.45 -13.60
N LEU A 213 -11.53 5.57 -13.24
CA LEU A 213 -12.50 5.63 -12.17
C LEU A 213 -13.83 5.05 -12.65
N ASP A 214 -14.38 4.10 -11.89
CA ASP A 214 -15.72 3.60 -12.16
C ASP A 214 -16.76 4.53 -11.53
N LEU A 215 -17.59 5.16 -12.36
CA LEU A 215 -18.66 6.04 -11.91
C LEU A 215 -19.92 5.28 -11.49
N ASP A 216 -20.10 4.02 -11.87
CA ASP A 216 -21.32 3.26 -11.52
C ASP A 216 -21.53 3.16 -9.99
N PRO A 217 -20.51 2.84 -9.17
CA PRO A 217 -20.64 2.89 -7.71
C PRO A 217 -20.96 4.30 -7.18
N LEU A 218 -20.31 5.34 -7.71
CA LEU A 218 -20.52 6.72 -7.29
C LEU A 218 -21.93 7.22 -7.62
N ILE A 219 -22.49 6.77 -8.75
CA ILE A 219 -23.85 7.09 -9.18
C ILE A 219 -24.88 6.27 -8.39
N ALA A 220 -24.57 5.03 -8.01
CA ALA A 220 -25.46 4.21 -7.19
C ALA A 220 -25.66 4.81 -5.78
N GLU A 221 -24.63 5.44 -5.23
CA GLU A 221 -24.71 6.21 -3.97
C GLU A 221 -25.25 7.64 -4.19
N GLY A 222 -25.05 8.18 -5.40
CA GLY A 222 -25.31 9.56 -5.75
C GLY A 222 -26.69 9.85 -6.35
N GLY A 223 -27.04 11.13 -6.38
CA GLY A 223 -28.22 11.63 -7.09
C GLY A 223 -28.05 11.62 -8.62
N PRO A 224 -28.82 12.43 -9.38
CA PRO A 224 -28.79 12.39 -10.84
C PRO A 224 -27.40 12.72 -11.41
N VAL A 225 -27.04 12.05 -12.52
CA VAL A 225 -25.77 12.21 -13.25
C VAL A 225 -25.46 13.66 -13.59
N HIS A 226 -26.48 14.44 -13.95
CA HIS A 226 -26.33 15.85 -14.32
C HIS A 226 -27.60 16.66 -14.05
N ASP A 227 -27.44 17.98 -13.98
CA ASP A 227 -28.55 18.93 -14.11
C ASP A 227 -28.83 19.16 -15.60
N VAL A 228 -30.07 18.90 -16.02
CA VAL A 228 -30.46 18.96 -17.45
C VAL A 228 -30.25 20.36 -18.04
N ARG A 229 -30.50 21.43 -17.27
CA ARG A 229 -30.36 22.81 -17.75
C ARG A 229 -28.89 23.15 -17.92
N LEU A 230 -28.05 22.82 -16.94
CA LEU A 230 -26.61 23.07 -17.03
C LEU A 230 -25.93 22.22 -18.11
N ALA A 231 -26.35 20.96 -18.28
CA ALA A 231 -25.88 20.10 -19.36
C ALA A 231 -26.18 20.70 -20.75
N ARG A 232 -27.36 21.32 -20.93
CA ARG A 232 -27.76 21.92 -22.21
C ARG A 232 -27.19 23.32 -22.45
N TYR A 233 -27.20 24.19 -21.44
CA TYR A 233 -26.82 25.59 -21.61
C TYR A 233 -25.34 25.87 -21.35
N ALA A 234 -24.71 25.10 -20.46
CA ALA A 234 -23.33 25.31 -20.04
C ALA A 234 -22.40 24.13 -20.38
N ARG A 235 -22.91 23.12 -21.09
CA ARG A 235 -22.19 21.88 -21.45
C ARG A 235 -21.54 21.19 -20.24
N SER A 236 -22.16 21.36 -19.07
CA SER A 236 -21.76 20.72 -17.81
C SER A 236 -22.56 19.43 -17.66
N ARG A 237 -22.07 18.33 -18.25
CA ARG A 237 -22.79 17.05 -18.34
C ARG A 237 -22.45 16.06 -17.24
N LEU A 238 -21.59 16.47 -16.32
CA LEU A 238 -21.40 15.86 -15.01
C LEU A 238 -21.93 16.82 -13.94
N GLY A 239 -22.82 16.33 -13.10
CA GLY A 239 -23.48 17.11 -12.05
C GLY A 239 -22.53 17.40 -10.90
N GLY A 240 -22.80 18.50 -10.18
CA GLY A 240 -21.99 18.92 -9.04
C GLY A 240 -21.74 17.84 -7.98
N PRO A 241 -22.73 17.02 -7.57
CA PRO A 241 -22.50 15.91 -6.65
C PRO A 241 -21.55 14.84 -7.21
N LEU A 242 -21.71 14.45 -8.48
CA LEU A 242 -20.85 13.46 -9.13
C LEU A 242 -19.42 14.00 -9.31
N LEU A 243 -19.26 15.26 -9.68
CA LEU A 243 -17.95 15.92 -9.74
C LEU A 243 -17.27 15.98 -8.36
N ALA A 244 -18.04 16.15 -7.28
CA ALA A 244 -17.49 16.11 -5.93
C ALA A 244 -17.06 14.69 -5.53
N ALA A 245 -17.81 13.66 -5.93
CA ALA A 245 -17.41 12.27 -5.74
C ALA A 245 -16.14 11.92 -6.54
N ILE A 246 -16.07 12.32 -7.81
CA ILE A 246 -14.86 12.16 -8.64
C ILE A 246 -13.67 12.89 -8.00
N ALA A 247 -13.85 14.13 -7.54
CA ALA A 247 -12.79 14.88 -6.88
C ALA A 247 -12.28 14.19 -5.60
N ARG A 248 -13.16 13.49 -4.87
CA ARG A 248 -12.78 12.68 -3.71
C ARG A 248 -11.93 11.48 -4.11
N GLU A 249 -12.35 10.70 -5.09
CA GLU A 249 -11.57 9.56 -5.62
C GLU A 249 -10.18 10.02 -6.11
N VAL A 250 -10.12 11.14 -6.83
CA VAL A 250 -8.85 11.74 -7.28
C VAL A 250 -8.01 12.20 -6.07
N GLY A 251 -8.63 12.80 -5.06
CA GLY A 251 -7.96 13.19 -3.82
C GLY A 251 -7.33 11.99 -3.09
N HIS A 252 -8.03 10.85 -3.04
CA HIS A 252 -7.53 9.61 -2.45
C HIS A 252 -6.39 9.01 -3.26
N LEU A 253 -6.50 9.01 -4.59
CA LEU A 253 -5.43 8.59 -5.50
C LEU A 253 -4.17 9.43 -5.29
N VAL A 254 -4.30 10.76 -5.25
CA VAL A 254 -3.18 11.67 -5.02
C VAL A 254 -2.57 11.42 -3.63
N ARG A 255 -3.38 11.38 -2.57
CA ARG A 255 -2.93 11.04 -1.21
C ARG A 255 -2.11 9.75 -1.20
N SER A 256 -2.59 8.73 -1.90
CA SER A 256 -1.91 7.44 -1.99
C SER A 256 -0.52 7.54 -2.66
N ARG A 257 -0.41 8.33 -3.73
CA ARG A 257 0.85 8.57 -4.44
C ARG A 257 1.88 9.38 -3.64
N HIS A 258 1.41 10.26 -2.75
CA HIS A 258 2.28 10.98 -1.81
C HIS A 258 2.67 10.14 -0.57
N GLY A 259 2.36 8.83 -0.56
CA GLY A 259 2.73 7.94 0.53
C GLY A 259 1.94 8.17 1.82
N LEU A 260 0.83 8.89 1.74
CA LEU A 260 -0.06 9.20 2.87
C LEU A 260 -1.16 8.14 3.06
N THR A 261 -0.89 6.89 2.64
CA THR A 261 -1.77 5.74 2.88
C THR A 261 -1.68 5.25 4.31
N ARG A 262 -2.79 4.68 4.79
CA ARG A 262 -2.84 4.07 6.13
C ARG A 262 -2.57 2.57 6.01
N LYS A 263 -2.10 1.97 7.10
CA LYS A 263 -1.63 0.58 7.16
C LYS A 263 -2.30 -0.23 8.26
N CYS A 264 -2.88 0.43 9.25
CA CYS A 264 -3.52 -0.23 10.38
C CYS A 264 -4.85 0.44 10.73
N LEU A 265 -5.86 -0.40 10.93
CA LEU A 265 -7.16 -0.05 11.45
C LEU A 265 -7.20 -0.37 12.94
N VAL A 266 -7.34 0.66 13.77
CA VAL A 266 -7.46 0.59 15.24
C VAL A 266 -8.93 0.75 15.59
N LEU A 267 -9.51 -0.27 16.20
CA LEU A 267 -10.95 -0.38 16.45
C LEU A 267 -11.22 -0.32 17.95
N ASP A 268 -12.27 0.41 18.33
CA ASP A 268 -12.98 0.11 19.56
C ASP A 268 -13.76 -1.22 19.46
N LEU A 269 -14.36 -1.65 20.57
CA LEU A 269 -15.12 -2.88 20.68
C LEU A 269 -16.61 -2.62 20.94
N ASP A 270 -16.95 -2.09 22.11
CA ASP A 270 -18.33 -1.84 22.53
C ASP A 270 -18.98 -0.85 21.58
N HIS A 271 -20.22 -1.14 21.16
CA HIS A 271 -20.97 -0.39 20.14
C HIS A 271 -20.24 -0.14 18.81
N THR A 272 -19.13 -0.86 18.55
CA THR A 272 -18.31 -0.72 17.35
C THR A 272 -18.19 -2.07 16.62
N LEU A 273 -17.73 -3.13 17.28
CA LEU A 273 -17.65 -4.48 16.70
C LEU A 273 -18.82 -5.37 17.11
N TRP A 274 -19.53 -5.03 18.17
CA TRP A 274 -20.73 -5.72 18.64
C TRP A 274 -21.71 -4.74 19.26
N ASP A 275 -22.95 -5.17 19.34
CA ASP A 275 -23.99 -4.48 20.10
C ASP A 275 -23.83 -4.80 21.59
N GLY A 276 -23.99 -3.78 22.43
CA GLY A 276 -23.83 -3.87 23.90
C GLY A 276 -22.47 -3.42 24.42
N VAL A 277 -22.36 -3.41 25.76
CA VAL A 277 -21.18 -3.03 26.54
C VAL A 277 -20.69 -4.25 27.30
N LEU A 278 -19.50 -4.77 26.95
CA LEU A 278 -18.99 -6.03 27.49
C LEU A 278 -18.94 -6.06 29.04
N ALA A 279 -18.55 -4.95 29.66
CA ALA A 279 -18.42 -4.86 31.12
C ALA A 279 -19.78 -4.86 31.85
N GLU A 280 -20.87 -4.48 31.17
CA GLU A 280 -22.22 -4.39 31.74
C GLU A 280 -23.05 -5.63 31.39
N ASP A 281 -23.01 -6.04 30.12
CA ASP A 281 -23.86 -7.08 29.54
C ASP A 281 -23.21 -8.47 29.59
N GLY A 282 -21.88 -8.53 29.75
CA GLY A 282 -21.10 -9.76 29.65
C GLY A 282 -21.09 -10.34 28.23
N VAL A 283 -20.35 -11.45 28.04
CA VAL A 283 -20.20 -12.10 26.73
C VAL A 283 -21.53 -12.60 26.16
N ASP A 284 -22.47 -12.99 27.04
CA ASP A 284 -23.80 -13.51 26.64
C ASP A 284 -24.77 -12.39 26.23
N GLY A 285 -24.53 -11.15 26.67
CA GLY A 285 -25.39 -10.01 26.38
C GLY A 285 -24.94 -9.18 25.17
N ILE A 286 -23.70 -9.34 24.71
CA ILE A 286 -23.22 -8.72 23.48
C ILE A 286 -23.55 -9.56 22.23
N SER A 287 -23.72 -8.90 21.08
CA SER A 287 -23.98 -9.62 19.82
C SER A 287 -23.37 -8.96 18.60
N ALA A 288 -22.80 -9.79 17.71
CA ALA A 288 -22.32 -9.39 16.39
C ALA A 288 -22.95 -10.20 15.26
N ALA A 289 -24.01 -10.97 15.56
CA ALA A 289 -24.70 -11.81 14.59
C ALA A 289 -26.16 -12.04 15.01
N GLY A 290 -27.07 -12.09 14.04
CA GLY A 290 -28.49 -12.32 14.29
C GLY A 290 -29.38 -11.42 13.43
N GLU A 291 -30.54 -11.05 13.95
CA GLU A 291 -31.48 -10.14 13.28
C GLU A 291 -31.38 -8.71 13.85
N GLY A 292 -31.89 -7.73 13.10
CA GLY A 292 -31.94 -6.34 13.55
C GLY A 292 -30.56 -5.69 13.67
N ARG A 293 -30.32 -4.99 14.78
CA ARG A 293 -29.12 -4.17 15.03
C ARG A 293 -27.82 -5.00 15.01
N ALA A 294 -27.86 -6.23 15.53
CA ALA A 294 -26.72 -7.14 15.56
C ALA A 294 -26.18 -7.52 14.16
N GLU A 295 -27.03 -7.58 13.14
CA GLU A 295 -26.60 -7.89 11.77
C GLU A 295 -25.71 -6.79 11.18
N ALA A 296 -25.95 -5.53 11.56
CA ALA A 296 -25.14 -4.41 11.10
C ALA A 296 -23.68 -4.53 11.60
N PHE A 297 -23.48 -4.93 12.86
CA PHE A 297 -22.16 -5.23 13.41
C PHE A 297 -21.49 -6.41 12.72
N GLY A 298 -22.25 -7.48 12.42
CA GLY A 298 -21.76 -8.62 11.65
C GLY A 298 -21.31 -8.23 10.24
N ALA A 299 -22.09 -7.38 9.55
CA ALA A 299 -21.73 -6.83 8.25
C ALA A 299 -20.46 -5.97 8.32
N PHE A 300 -20.34 -5.15 9.37
CA PHE A 300 -19.15 -4.33 9.61
C PHE A 300 -17.90 -5.19 9.83
N GLN A 301 -17.98 -6.23 10.66
CA GLN A 301 -16.87 -7.17 10.86
C GLN A 301 -16.45 -7.87 9.56
N ARG A 302 -17.40 -8.26 8.69
CA ARG A 302 -17.08 -8.86 7.37
C ARG A 302 -16.30 -7.90 6.48
N VAL A 303 -16.67 -6.62 6.47
CA VAL A 303 -15.95 -5.58 5.71
C VAL A 303 -14.53 -5.38 6.27
N ILE A 304 -14.39 -5.30 7.60
CA ILE A 304 -13.07 -5.20 8.25
C ILE A 304 -12.19 -6.42 7.90
N ALA A 305 -12.75 -7.63 7.95
CA ALA A 305 -12.03 -8.85 7.58
C ALA A 305 -11.57 -8.83 6.11
N GLN A 306 -12.42 -8.34 5.20
CA GLN A 306 -12.08 -8.18 3.79
C GLN A 306 -10.96 -7.16 3.57
N ILE A 307 -10.95 -6.05 4.32
CA ILE A 307 -9.87 -5.06 4.30
C ILE A 307 -8.57 -5.69 4.85
N ALA A 308 -8.65 -6.44 5.95
CA ALA A 308 -7.51 -7.11 6.56
C ALA A 308 -6.88 -8.19 5.67
N ALA A 309 -7.70 -8.93 4.90
CA ALA A 309 -7.25 -9.93 3.94
C ALA A 309 -6.35 -9.35 2.83
N GLN A 310 -6.38 -8.02 2.64
CA GLN A 310 -5.57 -7.29 1.67
C GLN A 310 -4.29 -6.70 2.28
N GLY A 311 -3.99 -6.99 3.55
CA GLY A 311 -2.73 -6.60 4.21
C GLY A 311 -2.83 -5.42 5.19
N VAL A 312 -4.04 -4.93 5.46
CA VAL A 312 -4.28 -3.95 6.53
C VAL A 312 -4.16 -4.65 7.88
N LEU A 313 -3.39 -4.06 8.79
CA LEU A 313 -3.24 -4.58 10.15
C LEU A 313 -4.48 -4.19 10.98
N LEU A 314 -5.01 -5.12 11.76
CA LEU A 314 -6.04 -4.79 12.73
C LEU A 314 -5.43 -4.62 14.12
N ALA A 315 -5.92 -3.66 14.88
CA ALA A 315 -5.59 -3.50 16.28
C ALA A 315 -6.83 -3.07 17.08
N VAL A 316 -6.80 -3.33 18.38
CA VAL A 316 -7.86 -2.92 19.32
C VAL A 316 -7.33 -1.82 20.24
N SER A 317 -8.13 -0.76 20.41
CA SER A 317 -7.99 0.25 21.47
C SER A 317 -9.33 0.41 22.15
N SER A 318 -9.47 -0.20 23.33
CA SER A 318 -10.75 -0.26 24.03
C SER A 318 -10.62 -0.13 25.54
N LYS A 319 -11.70 0.30 26.19
CA LYS A 319 -11.80 0.53 27.64
C LYS A 319 -12.51 -0.63 28.31
N ASN A 320 -11.88 -1.80 28.28
CA ASN A 320 -12.37 -3.02 28.92
C ASN A 320 -11.22 -3.75 29.62
N ASP A 321 -11.55 -4.79 30.39
CA ASP A 321 -10.55 -5.73 30.89
C ASP A 321 -9.97 -6.61 29.76
N ARG A 322 -8.65 -6.82 29.78
CA ARG A 322 -7.94 -7.55 28.73
C ARG A 322 -8.35 -9.03 28.65
N GLN A 323 -8.64 -9.66 29.78
CA GLN A 323 -9.03 -11.07 29.83
C GLN A 323 -10.46 -11.25 29.30
N GLU A 324 -11.37 -10.36 29.69
CA GLU A 324 -12.75 -10.36 29.18
C GLU A 324 -12.79 -10.16 27.67
N VAL A 325 -12.02 -9.21 27.13
CA VAL A 325 -11.90 -8.99 25.68
C VAL A 325 -11.38 -10.22 24.96
N SER A 326 -10.37 -10.92 25.53
CA SER A 326 -9.83 -12.15 24.95
C SER A 326 -10.89 -13.26 24.90
N ALA A 327 -11.67 -13.41 25.98
CA ALA A 327 -12.77 -14.35 26.06
C ALA A 327 -13.86 -14.04 25.03
N ALA A 328 -14.27 -12.77 24.92
CA ALA A 328 -15.30 -12.33 23.97
C ALA A 328 -14.86 -12.57 22.51
N LEU A 329 -13.67 -12.11 22.12
CA LEU A 329 -13.16 -12.28 20.76
C LEU A 329 -12.95 -13.76 20.38
N SER A 330 -12.64 -14.61 21.35
CA SER A 330 -12.49 -16.05 21.14
C SER A 330 -13.85 -16.78 21.09
N GLY A 331 -14.81 -16.37 21.91
CA GLY A 331 -16.04 -17.12 22.20
C GLY A 331 -17.32 -16.62 21.54
N LEU A 332 -17.36 -15.37 21.06
CA LEU A 332 -18.60 -14.75 20.58
C LEU A 332 -19.18 -15.51 19.37
N PRO A 333 -20.39 -16.11 19.49
CA PRO A 333 -21.02 -16.83 18.40
C PRO A 333 -21.29 -15.92 17.20
N GLY A 334 -21.06 -16.43 15.98
CA GLY A 334 -21.31 -15.70 14.74
C GLY A 334 -20.34 -14.54 14.43
N ALA A 335 -19.50 -14.13 15.38
CA ALA A 335 -18.45 -13.13 15.12
C ALA A 335 -17.46 -13.62 14.05
N VAL A 336 -17.10 -12.72 13.14
CA VAL A 336 -16.19 -13.00 12.02
C VAL A 336 -14.74 -12.76 12.45
N LEU A 337 -14.50 -11.68 13.17
CA LEU A 337 -13.19 -11.34 13.70
C LEU A 337 -12.90 -12.12 14.98
N ARG A 338 -11.69 -12.65 15.09
CA ARG A 338 -11.20 -13.37 16.27
C ARG A 338 -9.96 -12.68 16.81
N GLU A 339 -9.59 -13.00 18.04
CA GLU A 339 -8.40 -12.41 18.69
C GLU A 339 -7.14 -12.54 17.82
N ARG A 340 -6.98 -13.68 17.13
CA ARG A 340 -5.87 -13.95 16.21
C ARG A 340 -5.80 -13.04 14.98
N ASP A 341 -6.83 -12.26 14.68
CA ASP A 341 -6.86 -11.36 13.53
C ASP A 341 -6.26 -9.99 13.86
N PHE A 342 -6.08 -9.68 15.15
CA PHE A 342 -5.49 -8.44 15.62
C PHE A 342 -3.99 -8.59 15.86
N ALA A 343 -3.20 -7.68 15.27
CA ALA A 343 -1.75 -7.62 15.46
C ALA A 343 -1.38 -7.03 16.84
N ALA A 344 -2.24 -6.20 17.42
CA ALA A 344 -2.09 -5.62 18.75
C ALA A 344 -3.46 -5.42 19.41
N ILE A 345 -3.56 -5.72 20.71
CA ILE A 345 -4.75 -5.45 21.51
C ILE A 345 -4.32 -4.63 22.73
N ARG A 346 -4.85 -3.41 22.84
CA ARG A 346 -4.82 -2.58 24.05
C ARG A 346 -6.25 -2.50 24.58
N ALA A 347 -6.51 -3.27 25.62
CA ALA A 347 -7.75 -3.24 26.37
C ALA A 347 -7.38 -2.95 27.82
N ASP A 348 -7.57 -1.70 28.22
CA ASP A 348 -7.35 -1.20 29.57
C ASP A 348 -8.12 0.12 29.78
N TRP A 349 -8.26 0.57 31.02
CA TRP A 349 -8.98 1.79 31.37
C TRP A 349 -8.18 3.09 31.10
N GLY A 350 -7.07 2.99 30.38
CA GLY A 350 -6.25 4.13 29.99
C GLY A 350 -6.90 5.02 28.92
N PRO A 351 -6.34 6.23 28.67
CA PRO A 351 -6.77 7.08 27.56
C PRO A 351 -6.50 6.45 26.19
N LYS A 352 -7.48 6.48 25.27
CA LYS A 352 -7.34 5.87 23.94
C LYS A 352 -6.27 6.54 23.07
N ASP A 353 -5.99 7.83 23.25
CA ASP A 353 -4.90 8.52 22.55
C ASP A 353 -3.51 7.99 22.95
N THR A 354 -3.32 7.57 24.21
CA THR A 354 -2.11 6.88 24.65
C THR A 354 -2.05 5.47 24.07
N GLN A 355 -3.16 4.72 24.12
CA GLN A 355 -3.25 3.38 23.54
C GLN A 355 -2.93 3.36 22.03
N VAL A 356 -3.43 4.33 21.27
CA VAL A 356 -3.16 4.49 19.83
C VAL A 356 -1.66 4.70 19.56
N ARG A 357 -0.96 5.50 20.37
CA ARG A 357 0.50 5.68 20.27
C ARG A 357 1.26 4.40 20.63
N ASP A 358 0.85 3.71 21.70
CA ASP A 358 1.44 2.43 22.09
C ASP A 358 1.30 1.38 20.97
N ILE A 359 0.15 1.36 20.28
CA ILE A 359 -0.09 0.46 19.14
C ILE A 359 0.87 0.78 18.00
N ALA A 360 1.02 2.07 17.64
CA ALA A 360 1.97 2.50 16.61
C ALA A 360 3.39 2.02 16.93
N GLU A 361 3.85 2.25 18.17
CA GLU A 361 5.18 1.85 18.63
C GLU A 361 5.38 0.32 18.58
N ARG A 362 4.42 -0.45 19.11
CA ARG A 362 4.48 -1.92 19.11
C ARG A 362 4.52 -2.50 17.70
N LEU A 363 3.82 -1.87 16.77
CA LEU A 363 3.83 -2.26 15.35
C LEU A 363 5.01 -1.66 14.57
N GLY A 364 5.82 -0.80 15.18
CA GLY A 364 6.93 -0.13 14.49
C GLY A 364 6.50 0.70 13.28
N ILE A 365 5.31 1.31 13.34
CA ILE A 365 4.76 2.20 12.31
C ILE A 365 4.52 3.58 12.91
N GLY A 366 4.48 4.62 12.07
CA GLY A 366 4.12 5.97 12.53
C GLY A 366 2.62 6.07 12.84
N THR A 367 2.23 7.01 13.71
CA THR A 367 0.81 7.33 14.00
C THR A 367 0.06 7.76 12.75
N GLY A 368 0.74 8.43 11.81
CA GLY A 368 0.25 8.71 10.47
C GLY A 368 -0.06 7.49 9.60
N ALA A 369 0.19 6.27 10.05
CA ALA A 369 -0.24 5.05 9.36
C ALA A 369 -1.52 4.44 9.95
N LEU A 370 -2.14 5.08 10.96
CA LEU A 370 -3.30 4.57 11.67
C LEU A 370 -4.61 5.22 11.19
N VAL A 371 -5.67 4.42 11.18
CA VAL A 371 -7.07 4.86 11.19
C VAL A 371 -7.67 4.39 12.51
N PHE A 372 -8.13 5.33 13.34
CA PHE A 372 -8.83 5.05 14.58
C PHE A 372 -10.35 5.14 14.36
N VAL A 373 -11.09 4.15 14.83
CA VAL A 373 -12.54 4.03 14.65
C VAL A 373 -13.22 3.76 15.99
N ASP A 374 -14.19 4.59 16.31
CA ASP A 374 -14.86 4.62 17.62
C ASP A 374 -16.23 5.32 17.48
N ASP A 375 -17.25 4.86 18.21
CA ASP A 375 -18.57 5.50 18.27
C ASP A 375 -18.60 6.70 19.23
N SER A 376 -17.73 6.71 20.23
CA SER A 376 -17.65 7.77 21.22
C SER A 376 -17.08 9.06 20.65
N SER A 377 -17.94 10.06 20.54
CA SER A 377 -17.57 11.42 20.12
C SER A 377 -16.45 12.04 20.96
N ALA A 378 -16.42 11.73 22.26
CA ALA A 378 -15.43 12.25 23.20
C ALA A 378 -14.05 11.62 22.96
N GLU A 379 -13.99 10.30 22.73
CA GLU A 379 -12.74 9.60 22.42
C GLU A 379 -12.22 10.02 21.04
N CYS A 380 -13.09 10.10 20.03
CA CYS A 380 -12.73 10.62 18.71
C CYS A 380 -12.14 12.04 18.78
N ALA A 381 -12.78 12.96 19.52
CA ALA A 381 -12.27 14.33 19.69
C ALA A 381 -10.92 14.37 20.42
N ARG A 382 -10.73 13.52 21.43
CA ARG A 382 -9.47 13.41 22.17
C ARG A 382 -8.34 12.89 21.26
N VAL A 383 -8.58 11.82 20.51
CA VAL A 383 -7.58 11.25 19.58
C VAL A 383 -7.22 12.26 18.50
N ARG A 384 -8.20 12.97 17.90
CA ARG A 384 -7.93 14.04 16.92
C ARG A 384 -7.03 15.14 17.46
N ALA A 385 -7.22 15.53 18.72
CA ALA A 385 -6.43 16.60 19.33
C ALA A 385 -5.03 16.14 19.75
N ALA A 386 -4.91 14.92 20.26
CA ALA A 386 -3.67 14.41 20.82
C ALA A 386 -2.78 13.71 19.78
N VAL A 387 -3.36 13.05 18.78
CA VAL A 387 -2.69 12.29 17.72
C VAL A 387 -3.16 12.80 16.35
N PRO A 388 -2.88 14.06 15.99
CA PRO A 388 -3.42 14.70 14.79
C PRO A 388 -2.99 14.03 13.49
N GLU A 389 -1.93 13.21 13.49
CA GLU A 389 -1.50 12.47 12.32
C GLU A 389 -2.41 11.27 12.02
N ALA A 390 -3.08 10.68 13.02
CA ALA A 390 -3.97 9.55 12.84
C ALA A 390 -5.28 9.99 12.16
N ALA A 391 -5.75 9.22 11.19
CA ALA A 391 -7.12 9.42 10.69
C ALA A 391 -8.12 8.95 11.75
N VAL A 392 -9.22 9.68 11.93
CA VAL A 392 -10.27 9.35 12.91
C VAL A 392 -11.60 9.26 12.19
N VAL A 393 -12.16 8.06 12.12
CA VAL A 393 -13.50 7.80 11.60
C VAL A 393 -14.43 7.65 12.78
N ARG A 394 -15.34 8.60 12.94
CA ARG A 394 -16.37 8.52 13.97
C ARG A 394 -17.52 7.66 13.48
N LEU A 395 -17.91 6.68 14.29
CA LEU A 395 -19.14 5.95 14.13
C LEU A 395 -20.28 6.70 14.87
N ASP A 396 -21.48 6.65 14.32
CA ASP A 396 -22.68 7.18 14.98
C ASP A 396 -23.46 6.03 15.64
N ASP A 397 -24.52 6.37 16.37
CA ASP A 397 -25.36 5.42 17.11
C ASP A 397 -26.14 4.44 16.19
N GLU A 398 -26.06 4.65 14.87
CA GLU A 398 -26.72 3.85 13.82
C GLU A 398 -25.72 2.88 13.17
N PRO A 399 -25.63 1.62 13.65
CA PRO A 399 -24.64 0.66 13.16
C PRO A 399 -24.83 0.28 11.68
N ALA A 400 -26.02 0.47 11.12
CA ALA A 400 -26.25 0.23 9.69
C ALA A 400 -25.38 1.14 8.79
N LEU A 401 -24.90 2.27 9.31
CA LEU A 401 -24.05 3.21 8.57
C LEU A 401 -22.54 2.99 8.79
N HIS A 402 -22.12 2.13 9.73
CA HIS A 402 -20.71 1.94 10.07
C HIS A 402 -19.84 1.54 8.87
N VAL A 403 -20.34 0.64 8.02
CA VAL A 403 -19.65 0.24 6.78
C VAL A 403 -19.44 1.44 5.86
N THR A 404 -20.49 2.22 5.61
CA THR A 404 -20.43 3.42 4.77
C THR A 404 -19.42 4.42 5.34
N ARG A 405 -19.45 4.67 6.66
CA ARG A 405 -18.51 5.58 7.35
C ARG A 405 -17.06 5.15 7.17
N LEU A 406 -16.75 3.87 7.35
CA LEU A 406 -15.39 3.34 7.23
C LEU A 406 -14.83 3.41 5.80
N LEU A 407 -15.64 3.04 4.80
CA LEU A 407 -15.17 2.92 3.41
C LEU A 407 -15.08 4.25 2.68
N ARG A 408 -15.88 5.24 3.09
CA ARG A 408 -16.06 6.55 2.46
C ARG A 408 -14.79 7.26 2.00
N ASP A 409 -13.72 7.16 2.77
CA ASP A 409 -12.49 7.95 2.59
C ASP A 409 -11.32 7.17 1.99
N GLY A 410 -11.51 5.88 1.68
CA GLY A 410 -10.50 5.09 0.99
C GLY A 410 -9.15 5.06 1.71
N TRP A 411 -9.11 5.16 3.05
CA TRP A 411 -7.87 5.40 3.81
C TRP A 411 -6.76 4.36 3.54
N PHE A 412 -7.14 3.19 3.06
CA PHE A 412 -6.24 2.07 2.74
C PHE A 412 -5.98 1.90 1.23
N ASP A 413 -6.49 2.79 0.39
CA ASP A 413 -6.35 2.72 -1.06
C ASP A 413 -4.88 2.82 -1.48
N THR A 414 -4.47 1.88 -2.33
CA THR A 414 -3.13 1.78 -2.88
C THR A 414 -3.20 1.61 -4.39
N PRO A 415 -2.25 2.14 -5.18
CA PRO A 415 -2.28 1.99 -6.64
C PRO A 415 -2.16 0.53 -7.07
N SER A 416 -1.46 -0.29 -6.27
CA SER A 416 -1.38 -1.73 -6.46
C SER A 416 -1.13 -2.46 -5.12
N LEU A 417 -1.58 -3.71 -5.05
CA LEU A 417 -1.34 -4.62 -3.93
C LEU A 417 -0.30 -5.66 -4.32
N THR A 418 0.84 -5.66 -3.63
CA THR A 418 1.87 -6.69 -3.81
C THR A 418 1.53 -7.93 -2.98
N GLU A 419 2.13 -9.08 -3.31
CA GLU A 419 2.05 -10.28 -2.46
C GLU A 419 2.63 -10.01 -1.06
N ASP A 420 3.70 -9.22 -0.99
CA ASP A 420 4.30 -8.81 0.29
C ASP A 420 3.32 -8.00 1.16
N ASP A 421 2.44 -7.21 0.53
CA ASP A 421 1.38 -6.47 1.24
C ASP A 421 0.32 -7.42 1.78
N ARG A 422 -0.16 -8.38 0.97
CA ARG A 422 -1.12 -9.40 1.42
C ARG A 422 -0.57 -10.23 2.58
N ASP A 423 0.72 -10.55 2.56
CA ASP A 423 1.39 -11.31 3.62
C ASP A 423 1.72 -10.48 4.88
N ARG A 424 1.50 -9.16 4.87
CA ARG A 424 1.87 -8.26 5.97
C ARG A 424 1.22 -8.67 7.30
N GLY A 425 -0.08 -8.94 7.30
CA GLY A 425 -0.81 -9.34 8.51
C GLY A 425 -0.26 -10.61 9.13
N ARG A 426 0.07 -11.62 8.31
CA ARG A 426 0.71 -12.86 8.79
C ARG A 426 2.10 -12.59 9.40
N ARG A 427 2.92 -11.75 8.77
CA ARG A 427 4.27 -11.43 9.26
C ARG A 427 4.25 -10.75 10.63
N TYR A 428 3.33 -9.80 10.82
CA TYR A 428 3.16 -9.10 12.09
C TYR A 428 2.71 -10.04 13.21
N ARG A 429 1.77 -10.95 12.91
CA ARG A 429 1.34 -11.98 13.86
C ARG A 429 2.49 -12.90 14.28
N ALA A 430 3.27 -13.38 13.31
CA ALA A 430 4.44 -14.20 13.59
C ALA A 430 5.48 -13.45 14.45
N GLU A 431 5.70 -12.15 14.21
CA GLU A 431 6.61 -11.33 15.03
C GLU A 431 6.10 -11.13 16.47
N SER A 432 4.79 -10.90 16.63
CA SER A 432 4.16 -10.77 17.95
C SER A 432 4.27 -12.05 18.76
N GLN A 433 4.00 -13.20 18.13
CA GLN A 433 4.18 -14.52 18.73
C GLN A 433 5.64 -14.79 19.08
N ARG A 434 6.59 -14.45 18.20
CA ARG A 434 8.03 -14.53 18.50
C ARG A 434 8.43 -13.67 19.68
N SER A 435 7.90 -12.46 19.78
CA SER A 435 8.18 -11.54 20.89
C SER A 435 7.59 -12.06 22.22
N ALA A 436 6.40 -12.66 22.19
CA ALA A 436 5.80 -13.32 23.35
C ALA A 436 6.63 -14.54 23.79
N ALA A 437 6.98 -15.42 22.85
CA ALA A 437 7.82 -16.58 23.13
C ALA A 437 9.19 -16.19 23.69
N ARG A 438 9.81 -15.12 23.16
CA ARG A 438 11.08 -14.59 23.68
C ARG A 438 10.98 -14.11 25.13
N ARG A 439 9.85 -13.53 25.54
CA ARG A 439 9.63 -13.12 26.94
C ARG A 439 9.43 -14.31 27.88
N LEU A 440 8.87 -15.40 27.36
CA LEU A 440 8.66 -16.64 28.12
C LEU A 440 9.92 -17.52 28.16
N ALA A 441 10.78 -17.43 27.15
CA ALA A 441 12.05 -18.15 27.09
C ALA A 441 13.02 -17.56 28.12
N GLY A 442 13.28 -18.30 29.20
CA GLY A 442 14.16 -17.87 30.29
C GLY A 442 15.62 -17.61 29.89
N THR A 443 16.06 -18.03 28.69
CA THR A 443 17.40 -17.74 28.14
C THR A 443 17.36 -17.50 26.62
N PRO A 444 18.31 -16.72 26.06
CA PRO A 444 18.43 -16.53 24.61
C PRO A 444 18.61 -17.83 23.82
N ASP A 445 19.42 -18.78 24.30
CA ASP A 445 19.66 -20.06 23.63
C ASP A 445 18.42 -20.96 23.65
N GLY A 446 17.64 -20.92 24.74
CA GLY A 446 16.36 -21.62 24.84
C GLY A 446 15.37 -21.11 23.79
N PHE A 447 15.31 -19.79 23.59
CA PHE A 447 14.49 -19.19 22.54
C PHE A 447 14.91 -19.63 21.12
N LEU A 448 16.22 -19.63 20.82
CA LEU A 448 16.70 -19.99 19.48
C LEU A 448 16.41 -21.46 19.12
N ARG A 449 16.50 -22.38 20.09
CA ARG A 449 16.09 -23.79 19.90
C ARG A 449 14.60 -23.92 19.66
N ASP A 450 13.81 -23.23 20.46
CA ASP A 450 12.34 -23.23 20.41
C ASP A 450 11.76 -22.60 19.13
N LEU A 451 12.55 -21.81 18.39
CA LEU A 451 12.14 -21.29 17.08
C LEU A 451 12.03 -22.37 16.00
N GLU A 452 12.73 -23.50 16.14
CA GLU A 452 12.80 -24.56 15.12
C GLU A 452 13.14 -23.99 13.73
N THR A 453 14.26 -23.26 13.65
CA THR A 453 14.60 -22.50 12.44
C THR A 453 15.11 -23.42 11.34
N THR A 454 14.49 -23.38 10.17
CA THR A 454 14.98 -23.99 8.93
C THR A 454 15.54 -22.93 7.98
N VAL A 455 16.66 -23.21 7.33
CA VAL A 455 17.26 -22.35 6.29
C VAL A 455 17.46 -23.15 5.00
N ASP A 456 16.83 -22.72 3.91
CA ASP A 456 17.12 -23.22 2.57
C ASP A 456 18.17 -22.32 1.90
N LEU A 457 19.31 -22.87 1.49
CA LEU A 457 20.39 -22.16 0.80
C LEU A 457 20.63 -22.76 -0.58
N GLY A 458 20.54 -21.96 -1.63
CA GLY A 458 20.76 -22.42 -3.00
C GLY A 458 20.74 -21.31 -4.04
N PRO A 459 20.94 -21.62 -5.34
CA PRO A 459 20.93 -20.61 -6.40
C PRO A 459 19.52 -20.03 -6.61
N PRO A 460 19.38 -18.74 -6.94
CA PRO A 460 18.09 -18.13 -7.27
C PRO A 460 17.60 -18.60 -8.65
N GLY A 461 16.29 -18.83 -8.79
CA GLY A 461 15.65 -19.06 -10.09
C GLY A 461 15.31 -17.76 -10.83
N PRO A 462 14.80 -17.83 -12.08
CA PRO A 462 14.44 -16.64 -12.87
C PRO A 462 13.51 -15.65 -12.15
N HIS A 463 12.53 -16.17 -11.40
CA HIS A 463 11.57 -15.35 -10.64
C HIS A 463 12.18 -14.68 -9.39
N ASP A 464 13.38 -15.08 -8.98
CA ASP A 464 14.02 -14.59 -7.76
C ASP A 464 14.97 -13.41 -8.01
N TRP A 465 15.37 -13.12 -9.25
CA TRP A 465 16.41 -12.14 -9.55
C TRP A 465 16.05 -10.73 -9.10
N SER A 466 14.84 -10.27 -9.43
CA SER A 466 14.31 -8.98 -8.98
C SER A 466 14.32 -8.87 -7.45
N ARG A 467 13.92 -9.95 -6.76
CA ARG A 467 13.83 -9.98 -5.30
C ARG A 467 15.21 -10.05 -4.63
N ALA A 468 16.16 -10.78 -5.22
CA ALA A 468 17.56 -10.81 -4.77
C ALA A 468 18.20 -9.42 -4.92
N ALA A 469 18.00 -8.76 -6.06
CA ALA A 469 18.45 -7.38 -6.28
C ALA A 469 17.86 -6.42 -5.24
N GLN A 470 16.54 -6.46 -5.02
CA GLN A 470 15.85 -5.63 -4.03
C GLN A 470 16.39 -5.88 -2.60
N LEU A 471 16.63 -7.14 -2.23
CA LEU A 471 17.26 -7.49 -0.95
C LEU A 471 18.63 -6.85 -0.83
N THR A 472 19.49 -6.95 -1.86
CA THR A 472 20.81 -6.32 -1.83
C THR A 472 20.69 -4.82 -1.71
N GLN A 473 19.72 -4.16 -2.35
CA GLN A 473 19.54 -2.70 -2.31
C GLN A 473 19.06 -2.18 -0.96
N ARG A 474 18.18 -2.92 -0.28
CA ARG A 474 17.59 -2.51 1.01
C ARG A 474 18.44 -2.85 2.24
N THR A 475 19.42 -3.75 2.10
CA THR A 475 20.17 -4.28 3.25
C THR A 475 21.38 -3.41 3.61
N ASN A 476 21.22 -2.45 4.50
CA ASN A 476 22.33 -1.53 4.84
C ASN A 476 23.24 -2.02 5.97
N ARG A 477 22.69 -2.71 6.98
CA ARG A 477 23.42 -3.02 8.23
C ARG A 477 24.29 -4.28 8.16
N PHE A 478 23.83 -5.29 7.44
CA PHE A 478 24.59 -6.52 7.21
C PHE A 478 24.85 -6.68 5.71
N ASN A 479 25.54 -5.69 5.15
CA ASN A 479 26.18 -5.74 3.85
C ASN A 479 27.66 -5.52 4.11
N LEU A 480 28.48 -6.55 3.89
CA LEU A 480 29.87 -6.56 4.34
C LEU A 480 30.81 -5.70 3.49
N THR A 481 30.46 -5.42 2.24
CA THR A 481 31.32 -4.62 1.33
C THR A 481 30.66 -3.37 0.74
N GLY A 482 29.38 -3.15 1.01
CA GLY A 482 28.57 -2.10 0.38
C GLY A 482 28.07 -2.45 -1.02
N LEU A 483 28.46 -3.59 -1.60
CA LEU A 483 28.07 -4.01 -2.94
C LEU A 483 26.53 -4.13 -3.07
N ARG A 484 25.98 -3.67 -4.19
CA ARG A 484 24.57 -3.77 -4.56
C ARG A 484 24.46 -4.40 -5.93
N LEU A 485 23.46 -5.24 -6.12
CA LEU A 485 23.18 -5.84 -7.42
C LEU A 485 21.93 -5.19 -8.03
N THR A 486 22.03 -4.86 -9.31
CA THR A 486 20.88 -4.73 -10.20
C THR A 486 20.32 -6.12 -10.53
N GLU A 487 19.09 -6.15 -11.06
CA GLU A 487 18.47 -7.41 -11.48
C GLU A 487 19.30 -8.15 -12.53
N LYS A 488 19.83 -7.42 -13.53
CA LYS A 488 20.72 -7.99 -14.56
C LYS A 488 22.02 -8.54 -13.99
N GLU A 489 22.59 -7.90 -12.98
CA GLU A 489 23.81 -8.41 -12.32
C GLU A 489 23.52 -9.65 -11.47
N ALA A 490 22.36 -9.72 -10.82
CA ALA A 490 21.92 -10.91 -10.09
C ALA A 490 21.69 -12.09 -11.04
N GLU A 491 21.07 -11.84 -12.19
CA GLU A 491 20.90 -12.82 -13.29
C GLU A 491 22.27 -13.32 -13.79
N ALA A 492 23.17 -12.41 -14.16
CA ALA A 492 24.49 -12.78 -14.66
C ALA A 492 25.32 -13.58 -13.66
N ALA A 493 25.25 -13.23 -12.37
CA ALA A 493 25.92 -13.95 -11.29
C ALA A 493 25.28 -15.32 -11.01
N ALA A 494 23.95 -15.45 -11.12
CA ALA A 494 23.26 -16.73 -11.02
C ALA A 494 23.60 -17.67 -12.20
N ALA A 495 23.85 -17.10 -13.38
CA ALA A 495 24.27 -17.83 -14.58
C ALA A 495 25.75 -18.25 -14.57
N GLY A 496 26.53 -17.91 -13.54
CA GLY A 496 27.94 -18.29 -13.45
C GLY A 496 28.91 -17.36 -14.18
N THR A 497 28.46 -16.20 -14.65
CA THR A 497 29.29 -15.30 -15.47
C THR A 497 30.55 -14.87 -14.72
N GLY A 498 31.72 -15.15 -15.29
CA GLY A 498 33.02 -14.80 -14.70
C GLY A 498 33.39 -15.61 -13.45
N GLY A 499 32.90 -16.85 -13.33
CA GLY A 499 33.19 -17.73 -12.18
C GLY A 499 32.46 -17.33 -10.90
N ARG A 500 31.44 -16.47 -11.01
CA ARG A 500 30.62 -16.02 -9.88
C ARG A 500 29.58 -17.04 -9.49
N VAL A 501 29.26 -17.09 -8.21
CA VAL A 501 28.18 -17.89 -7.64
C VAL A 501 27.35 -16.99 -6.75
N LEU A 502 26.06 -16.86 -7.08
CA LEU A 502 25.07 -16.21 -6.24
C LEU A 502 24.20 -17.27 -5.57
N LEU A 503 24.17 -17.26 -4.24
CA LEU A 503 23.25 -18.07 -3.44
C LEU A 503 22.31 -17.17 -2.67
N VAL A 504 21.07 -17.62 -2.50
CA VAL A 504 20.03 -16.96 -1.71
C VAL A 504 19.62 -17.86 -0.55
N ALA A 505 19.46 -17.26 0.63
CA ALA A 505 19.02 -17.92 1.84
C ALA A 505 17.55 -17.58 2.09
N ARG A 506 16.73 -18.62 2.26
CA ARG A 506 15.33 -18.50 2.70
C ARG A 506 15.18 -19.12 4.07
N SER A 507 14.46 -18.47 4.97
CA SER A 507 14.30 -18.96 6.33
C SER A 507 12.83 -19.17 6.68
N CYS A 508 12.57 -20.20 7.48
CA CYS A 508 11.30 -20.46 8.15
C CYS A 508 11.57 -20.73 9.63
N ASP A 509 10.64 -20.35 10.49
CA ASP A 509 10.58 -20.78 11.89
C ASP A 509 9.18 -21.34 12.18
N ARG A 510 8.94 -21.88 13.39
CA ARG A 510 7.64 -22.44 13.77
C ARG A 510 6.47 -21.46 13.69
N PHE A 511 6.74 -20.16 13.67
CA PHE A 511 5.73 -19.10 13.56
C PHE A 511 5.49 -18.68 12.10
N GLY A 512 6.35 -19.09 11.17
CA GLY A 512 6.10 -19.00 9.74
C GLY A 512 7.35 -18.74 8.87
N ALA A 513 7.11 -18.66 7.57
CA ALA A 513 8.14 -18.39 6.60
C ALA A 513 8.57 -16.91 6.65
N SER A 514 9.87 -16.67 6.82
CA SER A 514 10.48 -15.34 6.67
C SER A 514 10.77 -14.99 5.20
N GLY A 515 10.72 -15.98 4.29
CA GLY A 515 10.98 -15.81 2.86
C GLY A 515 12.48 -15.65 2.58
N MET A 516 12.85 -14.97 1.49
CA MET A 516 14.25 -14.66 1.20
C MET A 516 14.79 -13.65 2.21
N VAL A 517 15.79 -14.06 2.99
CA VAL A 517 16.35 -13.28 4.09
C VAL A 517 17.80 -12.93 3.90
N GLY A 518 18.53 -13.65 3.04
CA GLY A 518 19.95 -13.40 2.81
C GLY A 518 20.40 -13.77 1.40
N ALA A 519 21.59 -13.30 1.04
CA ALA A 519 22.28 -13.69 -0.18
C ALA A 519 23.79 -13.69 0.07
N VAL A 520 24.53 -14.53 -0.67
CA VAL A 520 26.00 -14.50 -0.71
C VAL A 520 26.46 -14.52 -2.15
N LEU A 521 27.37 -13.61 -2.47
CA LEU A 521 28.06 -13.56 -3.76
C LEU A 521 29.50 -13.98 -3.52
N ALA A 522 29.92 -15.03 -4.22
CA ALA A 522 31.29 -15.50 -4.20
C ALA A 522 31.80 -15.67 -5.64
N ARG A 523 33.12 -15.78 -5.78
CA ARG A 523 33.78 -16.04 -7.06
C ARG A 523 34.88 -17.06 -6.87
N ARG A 524 34.91 -18.09 -7.72
CA ARG A 524 36.03 -19.03 -7.73
C ARG A 524 37.11 -18.51 -8.65
N THR A 525 38.36 -18.62 -8.21
CA THR A 525 39.53 -18.33 -9.06
C THR A 525 40.60 -19.36 -8.74
N GLY A 526 40.72 -20.37 -9.61
CA GLY A 526 41.58 -21.52 -9.37
C GLY A 526 41.20 -22.30 -8.10
N GLY A 527 42.15 -22.45 -7.19
CA GLY A 527 41.98 -23.16 -5.91
C GLY A 527 41.46 -22.29 -4.76
N VAL A 528 41.01 -21.06 -5.00
CA VAL A 528 40.53 -20.15 -3.94
C VAL A 528 39.11 -19.67 -4.27
N LEU A 529 38.25 -19.64 -3.24
CA LEU A 529 36.92 -19.03 -3.31
C LEU A 529 36.96 -17.66 -2.63
N ASP A 530 36.57 -16.62 -3.33
CA ASP A 530 36.53 -15.23 -2.85
C ASP A 530 35.09 -14.81 -2.58
N ILE A 531 34.75 -14.57 -1.31
CA ILE A 531 33.45 -14.03 -0.90
C ILE A 531 33.45 -12.53 -1.19
N GLU A 532 32.77 -12.15 -2.27
CA GLU A 532 32.61 -10.75 -2.66
C GLU A 532 31.71 -9.98 -1.69
N ASN A 533 30.64 -10.62 -1.22
CA ASN A 533 29.75 -10.03 -0.23
C ASN A 533 28.78 -11.04 0.40
N VAL A 534 28.29 -10.69 1.60
CA VAL A 534 27.14 -11.33 2.25
C VAL A 534 26.11 -10.26 2.60
N TRP A 535 24.85 -10.53 2.28
CA TRP A 535 23.70 -9.74 2.67
C TRP A 535 22.80 -10.53 3.61
N LEU A 536 22.38 -9.93 4.73
CA LEU A 536 21.35 -10.50 5.59
C LEU A 536 20.36 -9.44 6.06
N SER A 537 19.08 -9.76 5.94
CA SER A 537 17.99 -8.93 6.43
C SER A 537 18.07 -8.76 7.94
N CYS A 538 17.94 -7.53 8.43
CA CYS A 538 18.01 -7.20 9.86
C CYS A 538 16.98 -7.94 10.73
N ARG A 539 15.89 -8.45 10.14
CA ARG A 539 14.84 -9.19 10.84
C ARG A 539 15.26 -10.57 11.34
N VAL A 540 16.29 -11.18 10.73
CA VAL A 540 16.82 -12.49 11.13
C VAL A 540 18.25 -12.46 11.66
N LEU A 541 18.85 -11.27 11.73
CA LEU A 541 20.23 -11.08 12.17
C LEU A 541 20.38 -11.47 13.65
N GLY A 542 21.49 -12.15 14.00
CA GLY A 542 21.76 -12.57 15.37
C GLY A 542 21.01 -13.84 15.78
N ARG A 543 20.46 -14.58 14.80
CA ARG A 543 19.78 -15.87 15.00
C ARG A 543 20.62 -17.07 14.56
N GLY A 544 21.91 -16.88 14.27
CA GLY A 544 22.76 -17.97 13.77
C GLY A 544 22.73 -18.17 12.24
N ILE A 545 21.85 -17.48 11.51
CA ILE A 545 21.64 -17.69 10.06
C ILE A 545 22.84 -17.17 9.26
N GLU A 546 23.40 -16.03 9.64
CA GLU A 546 24.62 -15.50 9.02
C GLU A 546 25.78 -16.49 9.13
N GLN A 547 25.97 -17.13 10.29
CA GLN A 547 26.97 -18.15 10.53
C GLN A 547 26.68 -19.39 9.67
N ALA A 548 25.43 -19.87 9.67
CA ALA A 548 25.01 -21.03 8.90
C ALA A 548 25.31 -20.88 7.40
N ILE A 549 25.06 -19.70 6.82
CA ILE A 549 25.31 -19.42 5.39
C ILE A 549 26.81 -19.54 5.08
N VAL A 550 27.68 -18.91 5.88
CA VAL A 550 29.12 -18.88 5.61
C VAL A 550 29.77 -20.23 5.92
N CYS A 551 29.42 -20.89 7.03
CA CYS A 551 29.94 -22.23 7.34
C CYS A 551 29.60 -23.24 6.23
N ALA A 552 28.37 -23.18 5.69
CA ALA A 552 27.98 -24.02 4.55
C ALA A 552 28.82 -23.75 3.30
N LEU A 553 29.16 -22.49 3.05
CA LEU A 553 30.01 -22.10 1.93
C LEU A 553 31.46 -22.56 2.12
N LEU A 554 32.01 -22.47 3.34
CA LEU A 554 33.34 -22.98 3.69
C LEU A 554 33.42 -24.50 3.49
N GLU A 555 32.44 -25.24 4.03
CA GLU A 555 32.34 -26.70 3.85
C GLU A 555 32.27 -27.09 2.38
N ARG A 556 31.53 -26.29 1.60
CA ARG A 556 31.43 -26.52 0.16
C ARG A 556 32.76 -26.25 -0.54
N ALA A 557 33.43 -25.14 -0.23
CA ALA A 557 34.74 -24.82 -0.80
C ALA A 557 35.74 -25.95 -0.56
N ARG A 558 35.76 -26.50 0.67
CA ARG A 558 36.58 -27.67 1.03
C ARG A 558 36.26 -28.89 0.20
N THR A 559 34.96 -29.21 0.05
CA THR A 559 34.50 -30.35 -0.74
C THR A 559 34.83 -30.21 -2.23
N ASP A 560 34.77 -28.98 -2.76
CA ASP A 560 35.07 -28.66 -4.16
C ASP A 560 36.59 -28.53 -4.43
N GLY A 561 37.44 -28.87 -3.45
CA GLY A 561 38.90 -28.90 -3.57
C GLY A 561 39.56 -27.52 -3.52
N CYS A 562 38.89 -26.51 -2.95
CA CYS A 562 39.55 -25.23 -2.67
C CYS A 562 40.56 -25.39 -1.54
N THR A 563 41.69 -24.72 -1.69
CA THR A 563 42.77 -24.65 -0.71
C THR A 563 42.54 -23.55 0.33
N ALA A 564 41.71 -22.55 0.02
CA ALA A 564 41.38 -21.46 0.93
C ALA A 564 40.10 -20.74 0.52
N VAL A 565 39.52 -20.00 1.46
CA VAL A 565 38.48 -19.00 1.22
C VAL A 565 38.99 -17.63 1.64
N THR A 566 38.77 -16.64 0.78
CA THR A 566 39.07 -15.24 1.08
C THR A 566 37.77 -14.45 1.17
N ALA A 567 37.77 -13.38 1.94
CA ALA A 567 36.60 -12.53 2.09
C ALA A 567 37.00 -11.08 2.33
N ARG A 568 36.17 -10.14 1.89
CA ARG A 568 36.41 -8.70 2.08
C ARG A 568 35.38 -8.11 3.03
N TYR A 569 35.85 -7.22 3.89
CA TYR A 569 35.00 -6.30 4.61
C TYR A 569 35.37 -4.88 4.19
N ARG A 570 34.39 -4.09 3.76
CA ARG A 570 34.56 -2.67 3.48
C ARG A 570 33.64 -1.88 4.40
N GLU A 571 34.24 -1.05 5.22
CA GLU A 571 33.51 -0.25 6.19
C GLU A 571 32.59 0.76 5.46
N THR A 572 31.36 0.85 5.93
CA THR A 572 30.35 1.82 5.50
C THR A 572 29.76 2.48 6.74
N ARG A 573 29.01 3.57 6.55
CA ARG A 573 28.29 4.25 7.65
C ARG A 573 27.36 3.33 8.46
N ALA A 574 26.91 2.21 7.89
CA ALA A 574 25.85 1.38 8.47
C ALA A 574 26.28 -0.04 8.91
N ASN A 575 27.43 -0.55 8.46
CA ASN A 575 27.83 -1.96 8.66
C ASN A 575 28.91 -2.17 9.73
N GLY A 576 29.24 -1.16 10.54
CA GLY A 576 30.27 -1.25 11.60
C GLY A 576 30.05 -2.41 12.57
N ARG A 577 28.78 -2.75 12.88
CA ARG A 577 28.44 -3.88 13.75
C ARG A 577 28.80 -5.26 13.18
N ALA A 578 29.07 -5.36 11.88
CA ALA A 578 29.41 -6.59 11.20
C ALA A 578 30.93 -6.80 11.04
N ALA A 579 31.78 -5.85 11.48
CA ALA A 579 33.23 -5.94 11.32
C ALA A 579 33.84 -7.20 11.97
N GLY A 580 33.29 -7.64 13.11
CA GLY A 580 33.73 -8.85 13.82
C GLY A 580 33.23 -10.16 13.24
N PHE A 581 32.40 -10.14 12.19
CA PHE A 581 31.73 -11.34 11.69
C PHE A 581 32.70 -12.37 11.11
N TYR A 582 33.59 -12.00 10.19
CA TYR A 582 34.57 -12.94 9.64
C TYR A 582 35.53 -13.50 10.71
N PRO A 583 36.14 -12.67 11.59
CA PRO A 583 36.93 -13.18 12.70
C PRO A 583 36.18 -14.17 13.60
N SER A 584 34.89 -13.93 13.86
CA SER A 584 34.08 -14.84 14.67
C SER A 584 33.90 -16.23 14.06
N LEU A 585 34.17 -16.38 12.75
CA LEU A 585 34.10 -17.63 11.99
C LEU A 585 35.47 -18.23 11.69
N GLY A 586 36.53 -17.81 12.38
CA GLY A 586 37.87 -18.38 12.18
C GLY A 586 38.68 -17.77 11.02
N PHE A 587 38.17 -16.73 10.36
CA PHE A 587 38.98 -16.01 9.38
C PHE A 587 40.06 -15.17 10.06
N THR A 588 41.25 -15.14 9.45
CA THR A 588 42.38 -14.31 9.88
C THR A 588 42.60 -13.16 8.90
N GLU A 589 42.90 -11.96 9.41
CA GLU A 589 43.25 -10.82 8.55
C GLU A 589 44.62 -11.08 7.90
N ARG A 590 44.66 -11.17 6.57
CA ARG A 590 45.89 -11.37 5.77
C ARG A 590 46.11 -10.20 4.82
N GLY A 591 46.08 -9.00 5.38
CA GLY A 591 46.37 -7.74 4.69
C GLY A 591 45.17 -6.83 4.55
N ARG A 592 45.40 -5.70 3.88
CA ARG A 592 44.39 -4.67 3.58
C ARG A 592 44.50 -4.26 2.12
N ASP A 593 43.37 -4.06 1.47
CA ASP A 593 43.28 -3.41 0.16
C ASP A 593 42.80 -1.94 0.34
N ALA A 594 42.66 -1.21 -0.76
CA ALA A 594 42.17 0.17 -0.75
C ALA A 594 40.74 0.34 -0.19
N GLY A 595 39.99 -0.76 -0.01
CA GLY A 595 38.62 -0.77 0.49
C GLY A 595 38.43 -1.36 1.89
N GLY A 596 39.41 -2.05 2.47
CA GLY A 596 39.34 -2.57 3.83
C GLY A 596 40.17 -3.84 4.09
N PRO A 597 39.99 -4.50 5.24
CA PRO A 597 40.69 -5.74 5.57
C PRO A 597 40.28 -6.90 4.65
N LEU A 598 41.29 -7.68 4.25
CA LEU A 598 41.16 -8.94 3.54
C LEU A 598 41.32 -10.09 4.53
N PHE A 599 40.29 -10.93 4.60
CA PHE A 599 40.22 -12.08 5.48
C PHE A 599 40.53 -13.36 4.74
N HIS A 600 41.15 -14.32 5.43
CA HIS A 600 41.56 -15.61 4.89
C HIS A 600 41.19 -16.75 5.85
N HIS A 601 40.64 -17.83 5.31
CA HIS A 601 40.29 -19.06 6.01
C HIS A 601 40.92 -20.25 5.29
N ASP A 602 41.68 -21.08 6.01
CA ASP A 602 42.45 -22.20 5.46
C ASP A 602 41.65 -23.52 5.32
N LEU A 603 40.39 -23.52 5.77
CA LEU A 603 39.43 -24.63 5.68
C LEU A 603 39.78 -25.84 6.57
N THR A 604 40.75 -25.70 7.48
CA THR A 604 41.17 -26.77 8.40
C THR A 604 40.20 -26.93 9.56
N ASP A 605 39.78 -25.81 10.17
CA ASP A 605 38.83 -25.77 11.28
C ASP A 605 37.59 -24.95 10.88
N ILE A 606 36.53 -25.65 10.45
CA ILE A 606 35.26 -25.01 10.07
C ILE A 606 34.27 -25.20 11.21
N GLN A 607 33.78 -24.09 11.76
CA GLN A 607 32.78 -24.12 12.81
C GLN A 607 31.51 -24.83 12.35
N ALA A 608 30.93 -25.64 13.22
CA ALA A 608 29.65 -26.28 12.97
C ALA A 608 28.53 -25.24 12.81
N VAL A 609 27.57 -25.54 11.92
CA VAL A 609 26.31 -24.80 11.86
C VAL A 609 25.64 -24.88 13.24
N PRO A 610 25.07 -23.78 13.78
CA PRO A 610 24.40 -23.82 15.06
C PRO A 610 23.35 -24.93 15.13
N GLU A 611 23.37 -25.75 16.19
CA GLU A 611 22.56 -26.98 16.30
C GLU A 611 21.04 -26.74 16.22
N TYR A 612 20.59 -25.53 16.52
CA TYR A 612 19.18 -25.12 16.44
C TYR A 612 18.75 -24.65 15.04
N ILE A 613 19.62 -24.73 14.04
CA ILE A 613 19.31 -24.41 12.64
C ILE A 613 19.35 -25.68 11.81
N GLU A 614 18.20 -26.03 11.22
CA GLU A 614 18.13 -27.04 10.18
C GLU A 614 18.49 -26.40 8.84
N LEU A 615 19.74 -26.56 8.39
CA LEU A 615 20.20 -26.06 7.10
C LEU A 615 19.95 -27.09 5.98
N ARG A 616 19.24 -26.67 4.93
CA ARG A 616 18.95 -27.45 3.72
C ARG A 616 19.61 -26.81 2.50
N ILE A 617 20.36 -27.61 1.75
CA ILE A 617 21.02 -27.16 0.52
C ILE A 617 20.15 -27.50 -0.69
N ILE A 618 19.89 -26.49 -1.53
CA ILE A 618 19.02 -26.62 -2.71
C ILE A 618 19.87 -26.57 -4.00
N SER A 619 19.65 -27.53 -4.91
CA SER A 619 20.30 -27.61 -6.22
C SER A 619 19.40 -27.00 -7.32
N ALA A 620 20.00 -26.48 -8.39
CA ALA A 620 19.23 -25.93 -9.53
C ALA A 620 18.38 -27.03 -10.21
N GLY A 621 17.06 -26.85 -10.29
CA GLY A 621 16.20 -27.58 -11.23
C GLY A 621 15.28 -28.71 -10.70
N LYS A 622 14.82 -28.72 -9.45
CA LYS A 622 13.72 -29.64 -9.05
C LYS A 622 12.66 -29.00 -8.16
N ASP A 623 11.41 -29.13 -8.59
CA ASP A 623 10.22 -28.84 -7.80
C ASP A 623 10.10 -29.72 -6.55
N ARG A 624 9.40 -29.16 -5.57
CA ARG A 624 9.22 -29.67 -4.21
C ARG A 624 8.34 -30.93 -4.17
N SER A 625 8.92 -32.11 -4.36
CA SER A 625 8.29 -33.36 -3.94
C SER A 625 9.31 -34.44 -3.53
N GLY A 626 9.23 -34.89 -2.27
CA GLY A 626 9.62 -36.24 -1.87
C GLY A 626 11.07 -36.50 -1.41
N SER A 627 11.19 -36.83 -0.12
CA SER A 627 12.08 -37.79 0.58
C SER A 627 13.59 -37.85 0.26
N GLY A 628 14.38 -37.65 1.33
CA GLY A 628 15.42 -38.60 1.76
C GLY A 628 16.74 -38.63 1.00
N GLU A 629 17.60 -37.62 1.20
CA GLU A 629 19.08 -37.68 1.29
C GLU A 629 19.62 -36.23 1.33
N PRO A 630 20.74 -35.93 2.00
CA PRO A 630 21.35 -34.60 1.97
C PRO A 630 21.76 -34.25 0.53
N ARG A 631 20.96 -33.37 -0.10
CA ARG A 631 21.17 -32.96 -1.49
C ARG A 631 22.40 -32.06 -1.59
N ARG A 632 23.26 -32.36 -2.57
CA ARG A 632 24.54 -31.66 -2.78
C ARG A 632 24.33 -30.31 -3.48
N PHE A 633 25.09 -29.31 -3.07
CA PHE A 633 25.28 -28.04 -3.78
C PHE A 633 25.63 -28.28 -5.27
N PRO A 634 25.19 -27.44 -6.22
CA PRO A 634 25.78 -27.43 -7.56
C PRO A 634 27.29 -27.13 -7.47
N PRO A 635 28.14 -27.76 -8.29
CA PRO A 635 29.59 -27.51 -8.29
C PRO A 635 29.88 -26.03 -8.52
N ILE A 636 30.76 -25.45 -7.70
CA ILE A 636 31.32 -24.14 -7.99
C ILE A 636 32.28 -24.35 -9.17
N ALA A 637 31.79 -24.18 -10.40
CA ALA A 637 32.57 -24.38 -11.61
C ALA A 637 33.77 -23.40 -11.66
N PRO A 638 34.94 -23.85 -12.17
CA PRO A 638 36.15 -23.03 -12.25
C PRO A 638 36.03 -21.83 -13.20
#